data_AF-A0A9P9PDN7-F1
#
_entry.id   AF-A0A9P9PDN7-F1
#
_cell.length_a   1.000
_cell.length_b   1.000
_cell.length_c   1.000
_cell.angle_alpha   90.00
_cell.angle_beta   90.00
_cell.angle_gamma   90.00
#
_symmetry.space_group_name_H-M   'P 1'
#
loop_
_entity.id
_entity.type
_entity.pdbx_description
1 polymer ?
#
loop_
_entity_poly.entity_id
_entity_poly.type
_entity_poly.pdbx_seq_one_letter_code
_entity_poly.pdbx_strand_id
1 'polypeptide(L)'
;MVSTDILTPLSTAPSSPALQTKKPVRNSSSISFQIPPTPPKSEHSGSEVSDDSSPNSRRPSSAVPPRYQLPPPSIAPTEILKEDLKTPDNHVPRDPRLIRLTGIHPFNVEAPLSALYDEGFLTSPELFYVRNHGAVPQVEDASILDWEFSIEGMVKHPINMKLKQLIAEYEQITVPITLVCAGNRRKEQNQVRKSKGFSWGAAGVSTALWTGVALGELLKRAAPLRGAKYVCMEGADKLPNGYYGTSVKLNWAMDPNRGIMVAHKMNGEMLRPDHGKPLRVVVPGQIGGRSVKWLKRLIVTAAPSDNWYHIYDNRVLPTMISPEQSANEPKWWTDERYAIYDLSTNSATAYPAHDEKLSLINPPQAYKVRGYAYGGGGRRVTRVEVTLDKGKSWALADIRYHEDDYRDQADEDEMLYGGKLDMGWRETCFTWCFWEIDLKVADLALAGDIMVRGMDESMNVQPRDMYWSVLGMMNNPWYRVTITKEGDSLHFEHPTQPALMPGGWMEKVKAKGGNLANGFWGESMGGEEEAGIAEPKKEIKMTKDGLDRSITIDELRKHDEDTNPWFVVNGEVYDGTAFLEGHPGGATSITGAAGQDATDEFMAIHSETAKEMMQHYHIGSLDEASRTILSEGIEEVPSETAAPREVFLQSKVWTKALLSAKKSISSDTRIFTFTLEHENQTIGLPIGQHLMMRLRDPVTREAIIRSYTPISEGTDKGTLQVLVKVYFDTVERAGGKMTKALDAIPVGHFVDFKGPIGKFEYLKNGHCTIGGKPRFVKRFVMICAGSGITPIFQVLRAVLNDPEDATKCLVLDGNRLESDILCREEIDGLVKGQEERCRLLYALTKPDENWKGLTGRVGKELLEKEVGKCESKDGEELVLICGPEALEKSVHRLLNEMGWSDQDLLFF
;
A
#
# COMPACT_ATOMS: atom_id res chain seq x y z
N MET A 1 -54.97 5.36 3.50
CA MET A 1 -56.40 5.75 3.37
C MET A 1 -56.61 7.05 4.14
N VAL A 2 -57.67 7.80 3.82
CA VAL A 2 -58.50 8.70 4.67
C VAL A 2 -58.13 8.71 6.18
N SER A 3 -58.02 9.84 6.92
CA SER A 3 -58.28 11.27 6.60
C SER A 3 -57.38 12.23 7.41
N THR A 4 -57.54 13.55 7.17
CA THR A 4 -57.05 14.64 8.04
C THR A 4 -58.19 15.61 8.36
N ASP A 5 -58.34 15.99 9.63
CA ASP A 5 -59.30 17.00 10.15
C ASP A 5 -58.87 17.46 11.58
N ILE A 6 -59.22 18.62 12.15
CA ILE A 6 -59.40 19.99 11.60
C ILE A 6 -59.45 21.06 12.75
N LEU A 7 -59.07 22.33 12.46
CA LEU A 7 -59.47 23.63 13.11
C LEU A 7 -59.31 24.00 14.63
N THR A 8 -58.39 24.95 14.88
CA THR A 8 -58.55 26.28 15.59
C THR A 8 -58.72 26.47 17.14
N PRO A 9 -58.47 27.71 17.70
CA PRO A 9 -58.10 27.94 19.12
C PRO A 9 -58.77 29.14 19.88
N LEU A 10 -58.13 29.61 20.97
CA LEU A 10 -58.20 30.92 21.71
C LEU A 10 -59.19 31.13 22.89
N SER A 11 -58.69 31.61 24.06
CA SER A 11 -58.86 32.99 24.58
C SER A 11 -58.51 33.21 26.08
N THR A 12 -57.68 34.24 26.39
CA THR A 12 -57.64 35.16 27.59
C THR A 12 -57.64 34.64 29.05
N ALA A 13 -56.68 34.94 29.96
CA ALA A 13 -56.12 36.22 30.50
C ALA A 13 -56.91 36.81 31.72
N PRO A 14 -56.43 37.74 32.60
CA PRO A 14 -55.18 38.57 32.67
C PRO A 14 -54.20 38.10 33.81
N SER A 15 -53.40 38.85 34.62
CA SER A 15 -53.09 40.29 34.96
C SER A 15 -51.74 40.38 35.75
N SER A 16 -50.78 41.31 35.53
CA SER A 16 -50.61 42.73 36.03
C SER A 16 -50.06 42.92 37.47
N PRO A 17 -49.32 44.01 37.84
CA PRO A 17 -48.49 44.96 37.04
C PRO A 17 -47.12 45.43 37.69
N ALA A 18 -46.35 46.26 36.96
CA ALA A 18 -45.38 47.29 37.44
C ALA A 18 -44.01 46.83 38.06
N LEU A 19 -42.92 47.63 38.11
CA LEU A 19 -42.63 49.03 37.69
C LEU A 19 -41.15 49.19 37.20
N GLN A 20 -40.81 50.30 36.52
CA GLN A 20 -39.43 50.69 36.15
C GLN A 20 -38.72 51.60 37.19
N THR A 21 -37.39 51.69 37.17
CA THR A 21 -36.62 52.97 37.37
C THR A 21 -35.12 52.84 36.98
N LYS A 22 -34.36 53.94 37.00
CA LYS A 22 -32.97 54.06 36.47
C LYS A 22 -31.94 54.43 37.57
N LYS A 23 -30.68 53.98 37.37
CA LYS A 23 -29.35 54.52 37.81
C LYS A 23 -29.24 55.35 39.11
N PRO A 24 -28.17 55.10 39.90
CA PRO A 24 -27.14 56.15 40.05
C PRO A 24 -25.69 55.66 39.81
N VAL A 25 -24.69 56.43 40.29
CA VAL A 25 -23.28 56.45 39.82
C VAL A 25 -22.29 55.89 40.86
N ARG A 26 -21.15 55.35 40.38
CA ARG A 26 -20.00 54.87 41.19
C ARG A 26 -19.08 56.02 41.63
N ASN A 27 -18.32 55.79 42.71
CA ASN A 27 -16.92 56.27 42.73
C ASN A 27 -15.99 55.37 43.57
N SER A 28 -14.73 55.25 43.14
CA SER A 28 -13.46 54.98 43.87
C SER A 28 -13.48 54.17 45.19
N SER A 29 -12.59 53.20 45.46
CA SER A 29 -11.19 52.99 44.98
C SER A 29 -10.68 51.59 45.42
N SER A 30 -9.59 51.00 44.90
CA SER A 30 -8.85 51.09 43.62
C SER A 30 -7.63 50.14 43.67
N ILE A 31 -7.25 49.49 42.56
CA ILE A 31 -5.85 49.15 42.16
C ILE A 31 -5.86 48.79 40.66
N SER A 32 -4.71 48.90 40.00
CA SER A 32 -4.56 49.03 38.54
C SER A 32 -4.19 47.76 37.79
N PHE A 33 -4.64 47.66 36.54
CA PHE A 33 -3.88 47.05 35.43
C PHE A 33 -3.77 48.07 34.29
N GLN A 34 -2.58 48.16 33.67
CA GLN A 34 -2.33 49.05 32.53
C GLN A 34 -2.46 48.30 31.21
N ILE A 35 -2.92 49.00 30.17
CA ILE A 35 -2.94 48.53 28.78
C ILE A 35 -1.77 49.21 28.05
N PRO A 36 -0.92 48.48 27.29
CA PRO A 36 0.14 49.09 26.50
C PRO A 36 -0.43 49.90 25.31
N PRO A 37 0.21 51.01 24.91
CA PRO A 37 -0.35 51.95 23.92
C PRO A 37 -0.22 51.45 22.47
N THR A 38 -1.16 51.89 21.63
CA THR A 38 -1.13 51.69 20.17
C THR A 38 0.03 52.50 19.53
N PRO A 39 0.78 51.95 18.57
CA PRO A 39 1.77 52.71 17.78
C PRO A 39 1.12 53.85 16.96
N PRO A 40 1.85 54.95 16.71
CA PRO A 40 1.33 56.10 15.98
C PRO A 40 1.30 55.89 14.46
N LYS A 41 0.57 56.77 13.74
CA LYS A 41 0.65 56.89 12.28
C LYS A 41 1.99 57.53 11.88
N SER A 42 2.65 56.96 10.87
CA SER A 42 3.80 57.58 10.19
C SER A 42 3.33 58.63 9.18
N GLU A 43 4.09 59.71 9.02
CA GLU A 43 3.74 60.84 8.16
C GLU A 43 4.23 60.69 6.71
N HIS A 44 3.63 61.45 5.79
CA HIS A 44 4.19 61.65 4.46
C HIS A 44 5.38 62.63 4.52
N SER A 45 6.52 62.24 3.96
CA SER A 45 7.57 63.17 3.54
C SER A 45 8.02 62.82 2.12
N GLY A 46 7.78 63.71 1.16
CA GLY A 46 8.20 63.54 -0.23
C GLY A 46 9.53 64.25 -0.52
N SER A 47 10.29 63.73 -1.48
CA SER A 47 11.44 64.42 -2.09
C SER A 47 11.62 63.96 -3.54
N GLU A 48 11.25 64.81 -4.49
CA GLU A 48 11.42 64.57 -5.93
C GLU A 48 12.86 64.88 -6.35
N VAL A 49 13.54 63.98 -7.09
CA VAL A 49 14.63 64.37 -8.00
C VAL A 49 14.74 63.39 -9.20
N SER A 50 14.59 63.93 -10.40
CA SER A 50 15.09 63.50 -11.73
C SER A 50 14.97 62.04 -12.23
N ASP A 51 14.39 61.90 -13.43
CA ASP A 51 14.67 60.82 -14.39
C ASP A 51 16.15 60.76 -14.83
N ASP A 52 16.62 59.56 -15.17
CA ASP A 52 17.39 59.30 -16.40
C ASP A 52 17.17 57.84 -16.86
N SER A 53 17.77 57.47 -17.99
CA SER A 53 17.26 56.52 -18.97
C SER A 53 17.81 55.08 -18.89
N SER A 54 17.15 54.18 -19.62
CA SER A 54 17.32 52.72 -19.64
C SER A 54 18.55 52.25 -20.46
N PRO A 55 18.87 50.92 -20.58
CA PRO A 55 18.36 49.74 -19.85
C PRO A 55 19.48 48.79 -19.33
N ASN A 56 19.07 47.57 -18.92
CA ASN A 56 19.87 46.35 -18.67
C ASN A 56 20.64 46.17 -17.35
N SER A 57 20.77 44.89 -16.97
CA SER A 57 21.64 44.32 -15.92
C SER A 57 21.47 44.86 -14.49
N ARG A 58 20.49 44.31 -13.76
CA ARG A 58 20.59 44.18 -12.30
C ARG A 58 20.30 42.74 -11.87
N ARG A 59 21.09 42.26 -10.91
CA ARG A 59 20.88 41.00 -10.17
C ARG A 59 19.55 41.08 -9.40
N PRO A 60 18.90 39.95 -9.07
CA PRO A 60 17.77 39.98 -8.14
C PRO A 60 18.21 40.61 -6.81
N SER A 61 17.66 41.78 -6.50
CA SER A 61 17.69 42.34 -5.15
C SER A 61 16.91 41.42 -4.20
N SER A 62 17.19 41.50 -2.90
CA SER A 62 16.49 40.75 -1.86
C SER A 62 14.97 40.80 -2.07
N ALA A 63 14.38 39.68 -2.49
CA ALA A 63 12.95 39.57 -2.63
C ALA A 63 12.29 39.79 -1.27
N VAL A 64 11.26 40.63 -1.23
CA VAL A 64 10.29 40.59 -0.13
C VAL A 64 9.72 39.17 -0.13
N PRO A 65 9.70 38.46 1.01
CA PRO A 65 9.12 37.12 1.04
C PRO A 65 7.66 37.18 0.59
N PRO A 66 7.16 36.17 -0.14
CA PRO A 66 5.79 36.14 -0.64
C PRO A 66 4.82 36.24 0.55
N ARG A 67 3.74 37.00 0.35
CA ARG A 67 2.75 37.32 1.40
C ARG A 67 1.96 36.09 1.86
N TYR A 68 1.81 35.12 0.95
CA TYR A 68 1.27 33.78 1.17
C TYR A 68 2.37 32.71 1.07
N GLN A 69 2.10 31.51 1.58
CA GLN A 69 3.08 30.41 1.59
C GLN A 69 3.39 29.90 0.16
N LEU A 70 4.61 29.44 -0.05
CA LEU A 70 5.00 28.68 -1.24
C LEU A 70 5.28 27.22 -0.88
N PRO A 71 5.31 26.30 -1.86
CA PRO A 71 5.59 24.89 -1.60
C PRO A 71 6.94 24.71 -0.89
N PRO A 72 7.09 23.68 -0.03
CA PRO A 72 8.38 23.31 0.52
C PRO A 72 9.37 22.97 -0.61
N PRO A 73 10.69 23.14 -0.40
CA PRO A 73 11.70 22.81 -1.40
C PRO A 73 11.60 21.35 -1.88
N SER A 74 11.14 21.19 -3.12
CA SER A 74 11.03 19.92 -3.82
C SER A 74 12.42 19.39 -4.23
N ILE A 75 12.61 18.07 -4.12
CA ILE A 75 13.83 17.37 -4.58
C ILE A 75 13.37 16.09 -5.27
N ALA A 76 13.04 16.22 -6.56
CA ALA A 76 12.53 15.13 -7.38
C ALA A 76 13.43 13.87 -7.25
N PRO A 77 12.90 12.73 -6.77
CA PRO A 77 13.65 11.48 -6.74
C PRO A 77 14.15 11.13 -8.14
N THR A 78 15.45 10.86 -8.28
CA THR A 78 16.06 10.46 -9.57
C THR A 78 16.28 8.95 -9.68
N GLU A 79 16.26 8.22 -8.56
CA GLU A 79 16.43 6.77 -8.53
C GLU A 79 15.05 6.09 -8.44
N ILE A 80 14.82 5.10 -9.31
CA ILE A 80 13.68 4.18 -9.16
C ILE A 80 13.96 3.28 -7.97
N LEU A 81 13.02 3.22 -7.03
CA LEU A 81 13.19 2.42 -5.82
C LEU A 81 13.36 0.94 -6.17
N LYS A 82 14.18 0.27 -5.36
CA LYS A 82 14.58 -1.13 -5.52
C LYS A 82 13.41 -2.11 -5.64
N GLU A 83 12.24 -1.71 -5.16
CA GLU A 83 11.00 -2.48 -5.13
C GLU A 83 10.21 -2.28 -6.44
N ASP A 84 10.20 -1.06 -6.98
CA ASP A 84 9.47 -0.69 -8.20
C ASP A 84 10.13 -1.25 -9.48
N LEU A 85 11.44 -1.52 -9.46
CA LEU A 85 12.20 -2.07 -10.60
C LEU A 85 11.60 -3.35 -11.20
N LYS A 86 10.94 -4.19 -10.40
CA LYS A 86 10.29 -5.44 -10.84
C LYS A 86 8.78 -5.28 -11.12
N THR A 87 8.32 -4.06 -11.41
CA THR A 87 6.90 -3.73 -11.65
C THR A 87 6.69 -3.00 -12.99
N PRO A 88 5.45 -2.87 -13.48
CA PRO A 88 5.14 -1.99 -14.63
C PRO A 88 5.50 -0.51 -14.40
N ASP A 89 5.66 -0.08 -13.15
CA ASP A 89 6.03 1.29 -12.78
C ASP A 89 7.57 1.47 -12.65
N ASN A 90 8.38 0.54 -13.20
CA ASN A 90 9.85 0.57 -13.13
C ASN A 90 10.54 1.80 -13.78
N HIS A 91 9.76 2.71 -14.36
CA HIS A 91 10.17 4.00 -14.91
C HIS A 91 9.82 5.19 -13.98
N VAL A 92 9.25 4.94 -12.79
CA VAL A 92 8.75 5.97 -11.88
C VAL A 92 9.60 6.03 -10.59
N PRO A 93 10.43 7.07 -10.41
CA PRO A 93 11.16 7.28 -9.16
C PRO A 93 10.25 7.88 -8.07
N ARG A 94 10.43 7.42 -6.84
CA ARG A 94 9.48 7.58 -5.71
C ARG A 94 10.22 7.84 -4.40
N ASP A 95 9.62 8.57 -3.47
CA ASP A 95 10.23 8.83 -2.16
C ASP A 95 10.10 7.60 -1.23
N PRO A 96 11.19 7.10 -0.60
CA PRO A 96 11.15 5.92 0.25
C PRO A 96 10.47 6.13 1.62
N ARG A 97 10.11 7.36 2.00
CA ARG A 97 9.33 7.67 3.21
C ARG A 97 7.85 7.32 3.07
N LEU A 98 7.35 7.15 1.84
CA LEU A 98 5.95 6.85 1.53
C LEU A 98 5.56 5.43 1.96
N ILE A 99 4.46 5.31 2.73
CA ILE A 99 4.01 4.06 3.33
C ILE A 99 3.12 3.28 2.35
N ARG A 100 3.61 2.16 1.82
CA ARG A 100 2.88 1.32 0.85
C ARG A 100 1.69 0.58 1.46
N LEU A 101 0.50 0.79 0.88
CA LEU A 101 -0.78 0.31 1.40
C LEU A 101 -1.32 -0.95 0.69
N THR A 102 -0.75 -1.30 -0.46
CA THR A 102 -1.21 -2.39 -1.36
C THR A 102 -0.05 -3.32 -1.77
N GLY A 103 0.96 -3.46 -0.93
CA GLY A 103 2.22 -4.10 -1.33
C GLY A 103 3.00 -3.20 -2.29
N ILE A 104 3.77 -3.79 -3.21
CA ILE A 104 4.62 -3.00 -4.12
C ILE A 104 3.75 -2.27 -5.18
N HIS A 105 2.83 -2.98 -5.82
CA HIS A 105 2.05 -2.53 -6.97
C HIS A 105 0.63 -3.14 -6.97
N PRO A 106 -0.44 -2.45 -7.43
CA PRO A 106 -0.47 -1.06 -7.89
C PRO A 106 -0.05 -0.08 -6.80
N PHE A 107 0.65 1.00 -7.15
CA PHE A 107 1.21 1.91 -6.15
C PHE A 107 0.10 2.72 -5.45
N ASN A 108 -0.08 2.47 -4.15
CA ASN A 108 -0.95 3.23 -3.28
C ASN A 108 -0.22 3.51 -1.97
N VAL A 109 -0.11 4.79 -1.61
CA VAL A 109 0.70 5.27 -0.47
C VAL A 109 0.05 6.45 0.23
N GLU A 110 0.31 6.57 1.52
CA GLU A 110 0.24 7.83 2.27
C GLU A 110 1.61 8.15 2.90
N ALA A 111 1.87 9.42 3.17
CA ALA A 111 3.02 9.82 3.98
C ALA A 111 2.80 9.49 5.46
N PRO A 112 3.86 9.38 6.29
CA PRO A 112 3.72 9.34 7.73
C PRO A 112 2.99 10.59 8.23
N LEU A 113 1.94 10.43 9.05
CA LEU A 113 1.02 11.53 9.42
C LEU A 113 1.73 12.77 10.00
N SER A 114 2.73 12.58 10.85
CA SER A 114 3.54 13.66 11.41
C SER A 114 4.38 14.37 10.34
N ALA A 115 5.03 13.61 9.43
CA ALA A 115 5.81 14.19 8.34
C ALA A 115 4.93 14.97 7.33
N LEU A 116 3.71 14.49 7.07
CA LEU A 116 2.70 15.21 6.27
C LEU A 116 2.28 16.53 6.95
N TYR A 117 2.14 16.53 8.28
CA TYR A 117 1.79 17.73 9.04
C TYR A 117 2.94 18.75 9.08
N ASP A 118 4.16 18.28 9.26
CA ASP A 118 5.36 19.11 9.41
C ASP A 118 5.82 19.79 8.10
N GLU A 119 5.34 19.34 6.93
CA GLU A 119 5.46 20.10 5.67
C GLU A 119 4.53 21.34 5.61
N GLY A 120 3.57 21.46 6.52
CA GLY A 120 2.67 22.61 6.62
C GLY A 120 1.58 22.62 5.55
N PHE A 121 1.21 23.81 5.06
CA PHE A 121 0.01 23.97 4.23
C PHE A 121 0.07 23.27 2.87
N LEU A 122 1.26 23.22 2.25
CA LEU A 122 1.48 22.64 0.93
C LEU A 122 2.38 21.41 1.08
N THR A 123 1.85 20.25 0.73
CA THR A 123 2.59 18.99 0.71
C THR A 123 3.57 19.00 -0.47
N SER A 124 4.78 18.49 -0.25
CA SER A 124 5.78 18.27 -1.30
C SER A 124 5.27 17.23 -2.32
N PRO A 125 5.69 17.29 -3.60
CA PRO A 125 5.40 16.21 -4.55
C PRO A 125 6.08 14.88 -4.19
N GLU A 126 6.97 14.87 -3.21
CA GLU A 126 7.59 13.68 -2.62
C GLU A 126 6.70 12.98 -1.58
N LEU A 127 5.96 13.73 -0.74
CA LEU A 127 5.05 13.17 0.27
C LEU A 127 3.56 13.19 -0.11
N PHE A 128 3.20 13.78 -1.25
CA PHE A 128 1.81 13.81 -1.72
C PHE A 128 1.26 12.40 -1.96
N TYR A 129 0.13 12.06 -1.34
CA TYR A 129 -0.43 10.71 -1.39
C TYR A 129 -0.70 10.24 -2.83
N VAL A 130 -0.42 8.97 -3.13
CA VAL A 130 -0.71 8.37 -4.44
C VAL A 130 -1.77 7.30 -4.29
N ARG A 131 -2.76 7.33 -5.19
CA ARG A 131 -3.68 6.23 -5.47
C ARG A 131 -3.58 5.89 -6.96
N ASN A 132 -3.06 4.71 -7.28
CA ASN A 132 -3.15 4.11 -8.62
C ASN A 132 -4.06 2.87 -8.57
N HIS A 133 -4.96 2.73 -9.54
CA HIS A 133 -5.77 1.52 -9.71
C HIS A 133 -5.02 0.40 -10.44
N GLY A 134 -3.94 0.73 -11.15
CA GLY A 134 -3.09 -0.19 -11.91
C GLY A 134 -1.75 0.48 -12.24
N ALA A 135 -1.21 0.20 -13.42
CA ALA A 135 0.08 0.75 -13.87
C ALA A 135 0.02 2.22 -14.29
N VAL A 136 1.11 2.94 -14.03
CA VAL A 136 1.31 4.31 -14.50
C VAL A 136 1.58 4.30 -16.00
N PRO A 137 0.86 5.08 -16.82
CA PRO A 137 1.20 5.30 -18.22
C PRO A 137 2.57 5.96 -18.37
N GLN A 138 3.50 5.27 -19.05
CA GLN A 138 4.78 5.85 -19.42
C GLN A 138 4.57 6.96 -20.46
N VAL A 139 5.13 8.14 -20.18
CA VAL A 139 5.07 9.32 -21.06
C VAL A 139 6.45 9.93 -21.19
N GLU A 140 7.01 9.88 -22.39
CA GLU A 140 8.32 10.43 -22.71
C GLU A 140 8.32 11.96 -22.68
N ASP A 141 9.36 12.59 -22.13
CA ASP A 141 9.41 14.04 -21.94
C ASP A 141 9.26 14.82 -23.26
N ALA A 142 9.90 14.34 -24.33
CA ALA A 142 9.79 14.92 -25.67
C ALA A 142 8.36 14.88 -26.25
N SER A 143 7.47 14.03 -25.70
CA SER A 143 6.09 13.86 -26.16
C SER A 143 5.05 14.64 -25.32
N ILE A 144 5.44 15.18 -24.15
CA ILE A 144 4.56 15.90 -23.21
C ILE A 144 3.71 16.95 -23.92
N LEU A 145 4.34 17.82 -24.70
CA LEU A 145 3.68 18.95 -25.37
C LEU A 145 2.78 18.53 -26.54
N ASP A 146 2.98 17.32 -27.07
CA ASP A 146 2.19 16.74 -28.15
C ASP A 146 1.11 15.76 -27.65
N TRP A 147 0.92 15.63 -26.34
CA TRP A 147 -0.15 14.85 -25.72
C TRP A 147 -1.53 15.40 -26.12
N GLU A 148 -2.30 14.59 -26.85
CA GLU A 148 -3.66 14.93 -27.30
C GLU A 148 -4.74 14.49 -26.30
N PHE A 149 -5.78 15.31 -26.15
CA PHE A 149 -7.03 14.92 -25.50
C PHE A 149 -8.26 15.47 -26.26
N SER A 150 -9.43 14.88 -26.04
CA SER A 150 -10.69 15.27 -26.69
C SER A 150 -11.73 15.87 -25.74
N ILE A 151 -12.64 16.66 -26.31
CA ILE A 151 -13.89 17.12 -25.71
C ILE A 151 -15.02 16.78 -26.69
N GLU A 152 -15.92 15.88 -26.29
CA GLU A 152 -16.81 15.17 -27.20
C GLU A 152 -18.18 14.84 -26.56
N GLY A 153 -19.00 14.03 -27.23
CA GLY A 153 -20.35 13.69 -26.78
C GLY A 153 -21.38 14.78 -27.12
N MET A 154 -22.18 15.18 -26.13
CA MET A 154 -23.28 16.16 -26.27
C MET A 154 -22.77 17.61 -26.33
N VAL A 155 -21.93 17.92 -27.32
CA VAL A 155 -21.36 19.25 -27.59
C VAL A 155 -21.66 19.68 -29.03
N LYS A 156 -21.83 20.98 -29.26
CA LYS A 156 -22.02 21.54 -30.62
C LYS A 156 -20.70 21.61 -31.40
N HIS A 157 -19.59 21.76 -30.69
CA HIS A 157 -18.25 21.92 -31.26
C HIS A 157 -17.29 20.94 -30.56
N PRO A 158 -17.17 19.69 -31.04
CA PRO A 158 -16.15 18.76 -30.54
C PRO A 158 -14.75 19.34 -30.73
N ILE A 159 -13.86 19.12 -29.76
CA ILE A 159 -12.48 19.64 -29.75
C ILE A 159 -11.53 18.46 -29.60
N ASN A 160 -10.49 18.40 -30.45
CA ASN A 160 -9.30 17.58 -30.22
C ASN A 160 -8.12 18.54 -30.16
N MET A 161 -7.29 18.46 -29.11
CA MET A 161 -6.15 19.38 -28.97
C MET A 161 -4.99 18.83 -28.18
N LYS A 162 -3.81 19.40 -28.43
CA LYS A 162 -2.55 19.07 -27.77
C LYS A 162 -2.32 19.90 -26.52
N LEU A 163 -1.54 19.38 -25.57
CA LEU A 163 -1.16 20.13 -24.37
C LEU A 163 -0.52 21.48 -24.68
N LYS A 164 0.34 21.58 -25.71
CA LYS A 164 0.89 22.88 -26.15
C LYS A 164 -0.17 23.91 -26.59
N GLN A 165 -1.31 23.46 -27.12
CA GLN A 165 -2.44 24.33 -27.44
C GLN A 165 -3.22 24.72 -26.19
N LEU A 166 -3.42 23.79 -25.25
CA LEU A 166 -4.07 24.09 -23.98
C LEU A 166 -3.30 25.17 -23.18
N ILE A 167 -1.96 25.14 -23.24
CA ILE A 167 -1.08 26.10 -22.57
C ILE A 167 -1.03 27.46 -23.32
N ALA A 168 -1.13 27.46 -24.65
CA ALA A 168 -0.95 28.67 -25.48
C ALA A 168 -2.25 29.38 -25.92
N GLU A 169 -3.38 28.67 -26.00
CA GLU A 169 -4.66 29.23 -26.46
C GLU A 169 -5.60 29.68 -25.33
N TYR A 170 -5.25 29.44 -24.06
CA TYR A 170 -6.12 29.71 -22.91
C TYR A 170 -5.38 30.39 -21.76
N GLU A 171 -6.13 31.19 -21.00
CA GLU A 171 -5.72 31.68 -19.70
C GLU A 171 -5.45 30.49 -18.75
N GLN A 172 -4.31 30.56 -18.06
CA GLN A 172 -3.93 29.60 -17.03
C GLN A 172 -4.24 30.22 -15.67
N ILE A 173 -4.83 29.43 -14.77
CA ILE A 173 -5.04 29.79 -13.37
C ILE A 173 -4.19 28.91 -12.46
N THR A 174 -3.78 29.44 -11.31
CA THR A 174 -3.05 28.73 -10.25
C THR A 174 -3.88 28.80 -8.96
N VAL A 175 -4.17 27.65 -8.36
CA VAL A 175 -5.10 27.53 -7.22
C VAL A 175 -4.56 26.51 -6.19
N PRO A 176 -4.53 26.83 -4.88
CA PRO A 176 -4.25 25.85 -3.82
C PRO A 176 -5.47 24.91 -3.64
N ILE A 177 -5.26 23.60 -3.77
CA ILE A 177 -6.35 22.60 -3.67
C ILE A 177 -5.86 21.39 -2.85
N THR A 178 -6.65 21.02 -1.84
CA THR A 178 -6.48 19.75 -1.12
C THR A 178 -7.18 18.63 -1.88
N LEU A 179 -6.46 17.55 -2.17
CA LEU A 179 -7.06 16.29 -2.61
C LEU A 179 -7.14 15.33 -1.41
N VAL A 180 -8.24 14.56 -1.37
CA VAL A 180 -8.49 13.57 -0.31
C VAL A 180 -8.90 12.26 -0.97
N CYS A 181 -8.29 11.15 -0.57
CA CYS A 181 -8.73 9.82 -0.97
C CYS A 181 -10.09 9.49 -0.33
N ALA A 182 -11.04 8.97 -1.10
CA ALA A 182 -12.31 8.45 -0.56
C ALA A 182 -12.10 7.38 0.53
N GLY A 183 -10.96 6.69 0.51
CA GLY A 183 -10.54 5.70 1.50
C GLY A 183 -9.77 6.25 2.70
N ASN A 184 -9.56 7.57 2.85
CA ASN A 184 -8.88 8.13 4.03
C ASN A 184 -9.56 7.66 5.33
N ARG A 185 -8.76 7.34 6.35
CA ARG A 185 -9.17 6.73 7.63
C ARG A 185 -9.85 5.35 7.52
N ARG A 186 -9.71 4.62 6.40
CA ARG A 186 -10.33 3.29 6.23
C ARG A 186 -9.89 2.26 7.27
N LYS A 187 -8.65 2.27 7.75
CA LYS A 187 -8.18 1.21 8.66
C LYS A 187 -8.99 1.16 9.96
N GLU A 188 -9.47 2.31 10.45
CA GLU A 188 -10.40 2.39 11.57
C GLU A 188 -11.66 1.53 11.33
N GLN A 189 -12.28 1.64 10.15
CA GLN A 189 -13.42 0.79 9.79
C GLN A 189 -13.03 -0.69 9.70
N ASN A 190 -11.87 -0.99 9.11
CA ASN A 190 -11.35 -2.36 9.03
C ASN A 190 -11.09 -3.00 10.42
N GLN A 191 -10.83 -2.21 11.47
CA GLN A 191 -10.73 -2.75 12.83
C GLN A 191 -12.09 -3.10 13.43
N VAL A 192 -13.13 -2.29 13.18
CA VAL A 192 -14.50 -2.62 13.59
C VAL A 192 -15.01 -3.84 12.84
N ARG A 193 -15.09 -3.78 11.51
CA ARG A 193 -15.48 -4.90 10.62
C ARG A 193 -14.72 -4.79 9.30
N LYS A 194 -14.16 -5.89 8.81
CA LYS A 194 -13.33 -5.86 7.60
C LYS A 194 -14.14 -5.41 6.38
N SER A 195 -13.73 -4.32 5.74
CA SER A 195 -14.28 -3.84 4.46
C SER A 195 -13.52 -4.46 3.28
N LYS A 196 -14.07 -4.35 2.06
CA LYS A 196 -13.40 -4.77 0.82
C LYS A 196 -12.20 -3.88 0.44
N GLY A 197 -11.93 -2.80 1.17
CA GLY A 197 -10.84 -1.85 0.89
C GLY A 197 -9.55 -2.05 1.71
N PHE A 198 -8.41 -1.73 1.07
CA PHE A 198 -7.09 -1.70 1.69
C PHE A 198 -6.91 -0.53 2.68
N SER A 199 -6.07 -0.73 3.69
CA SER A 199 -6.02 0.08 4.92
C SER A 199 -5.21 1.38 4.78
N TRP A 200 -5.88 2.50 4.48
CA TRP A 200 -5.34 3.85 4.74
C TRP A 200 -5.36 4.16 6.23
N GLY A 201 -4.35 4.89 6.70
CA GLY A 201 -4.38 5.60 7.98
C GLY A 201 -5.07 6.95 7.79
N ALA A 202 -4.55 8.00 8.43
CA ALA A 202 -5.14 9.35 8.39
C ALA A 202 -4.38 10.34 7.50
N ALA A 203 -3.50 9.85 6.61
CA ALA A 203 -2.68 10.67 5.71
C ALA A 203 -3.03 10.48 4.22
N GLY A 204 -4.21 9.91 3.92
CA GLY A 204 -4.78 9.86 2.56
C GLY A 204 -5.32 11.21 2.08
N VAL A 205 -4.58 12.29 2.33
CA VAL A 205 -4.90 13.69 2.08
C VAL A 205 -3.60 14.47 1.86
N SER A 206 -3.57 15.36 0.86
CA SER A 206 -2.42 16.22 0.59
C SER A 206 -2.86 17.46 -0.21
N THR A 207 -2.08 18.54 -0.14
CA THR A 207 -2.46 19.86 -0.68
C THR A 207 -1.36 20.44 -1.53
N ALA A 208 -1.71 20.99 -2.70
CA ALA A 208 -0.74 21.53 -3.64
C ALA A 208 -1.31 22.74 -4.40
N LEU A 209 -0.42 23.57 -4.95
CA LEU A 209 -0.77 24.59 -5.94
C LEU A 209 -0.87 23.94 -7.32
N TRP A 210 -2.06 23.87 -7.90
CA TRP A 210 -2.28 23.32 -9.24
C TRP A 210 -2.35 24.44 -10.25
N THR A 211 -1.71 24.28 -11.42
CA THR A 211 -1.81 25.25 -12.53
C THR A 211 -2.37 24.57 -13.78
N GLY A 212 -3.33 25.23 -14.42
CA GLY A 212 -4.05 24.72 -15.58
C GLY A 212 -5.15 25.64 -16.06
N VAL A 213 -6.04 25.11 -16.91
CA VAL A 213 -7.18 25.85 -17.47
C VAL A 213 -8.45 25.46 -16.73
N ALA A 214 -9.29 26.44 -16.37
CA ALA A 214 -10.60 26.18 -15.81
C ALA A 214 -11.46 25.36 -16.78
N LEU A 215 -12.01 24.24 -16.33
CA LEU A 215 -12.76 23.29 -17.16
C LEU A 215 -14.00 23.96 -17.81
N GLY A 216 -14.57 24.97 -17.14
CA GLY A 216 -15.66 25.78 -17.65
C GLY A 216 -15.34 26.49 -18.97
N GLU A 217 -14.11 26.98 -19.19
CA GLU A 217 -13.75 27.67 -20.44
C GLU A 217 -13.64 26.71 -21.63
N LEU A 218 -13.07 25.52 -21.38
CA LEU A 218 -13.00 24.44 -22.35
C LEU A 218 -14.40 23.99 -22.79
N LEU A 219 -15.31 23.85 -21.82
CA LEU A 219 -16.70 23.50 -22.06
C LEU A 219 -17.48 24.63 -22.73
N LYS A 220 -17.29 25.90 -22.36
CA LYS A 220 -17.87 27.06 -23.06
C LYS A 220 -17.53 27.05 -24.55
N ARG A 221 -16.26 26.79 -24.91
CA ARG A 221 -15.81 26.70 -26.31
C ARG A 221 -16.44 25.51 -27.06
N ALA A 222 -16.62 24.37 -26.38
CA ALA A 222 -17.28 23.20 -26.96
C ALA A 222 -18.81 23.35 -27.12
N ALA A 223 -19.43 24.24 -26.31
CA ALA A 223 -20.86 24.54 -26.27
C ALA A 223 -21.77 23.29 -26.09
N PRO A 224 -21.90 22.76 -24.86
CA PRO A 224 -22.82 21.69 -24.49
C PRO A 224 -24.25 21.85 -25.03
N LEU A 225 -24.81 20.74 -25.50
CA LEU A 225 -26.16 20.67 -26.04
C LEU A 225 -27.21 20.62 -24.92
N ARG A 226 -28.40 21.18 -25.19
CA ARG A 226 -29.54 21.14 -24.27
C ARG A 226 -29.87 19.70 -23.88
N GLY A 227 -29.88 19.43 -22.57
CA GLY A 227 -30.13 18.09 -22.01
C GLY A 227 -28.87 17.40 -21.47
N ALA A 228 -27.68 17.90 -21.80
CA ALA A 228 -26.45 17.53 -21.10
C ALA A 228 -26.54 17.89 -19.60
N LYS A 229 -25.94 17.04 -18.76
CA LYS A 229 -25.97 17.13 -17.29
C LYS A 229 -24.66 16.70 -16.61
N TYR A 230 -23.81 15.95 -17.29
CA TYR A 230 -22.56 15.42 -16.75
C TYR A 230 -21.41 15.63 -17.74
N VAL A 231 -20.19 15.60 -17.20
CA VAL A 231 -18.93 15.51 -17.93
C VAL A 231 -18.25 14.24 -17.43
N CYS A 232 -18.27 13.20 -18.27
CA CYS A 232 -17.49 12.00 -18.07
C CYS A 232 -16.02 12.29 -18.45
N MET A 233 -15.10 11.60 -17.78
CA MET A 233 -13.66 11.84 -17.86
C MET A 233 -12.95 10.49 -17.92
N GLU A 234 -12.04 10.30 -18.87
CA GLU A 234 -11.34 9.02 -19.10
C GLU A 234 -9.82 9.25 -19.15
N GLY A 235 -9.07 8.40 -18.42
CA GLY A 235 -7.61 8.40 -18.36
C GLY A 235 -6.95 7.51 -19.42
N ALA A 236 -5.61 7.44 -19.40
CA ALA A 236 -4.81 6.59 -20.28
C ALA A 236 -4.36 5.26 -19.62
N ASP A 237 -4.62 5.07 -18.32
CA ASP A 237 -4.21 3.90 -17.56
C ASP A 237 -5.06 2.68 -17.90
N LYS A 238 -4.37 1.60 -18.32
CA LYS A 238 -4.99 0.33 -18.73
C LYS A 238 -5.17 -0.56 -17.51
N LEU A 239 -6.42 -0.77 -17.11
CA LEU A 239 -6.83 -1.56 -15.95
C LEU A 239 -7.61 -2.80 -16.39
N PRO A 240 -7.81 -3.80 -15.51
CA PRO A 240 -8.53 -5.04 -15.86
C PRO A 240 -9.95 -4.81 -16.39
N ASN A 241 -10.64 -3.74 -15.95
CA ASN A 241 -12.00 -3.40 -16.38
C ASN A 241 -12.03 -2.20 -17.36
N GLY A 242 -10.97 -2.02 -18.16
CA GLY A 242 -10.84 -0.92 -19.13
C GLY A 242 -10.00 0.25 -18.61
N TYR A 243 -10.23 1.45 -19.16
CA TYR A 243 -9.56 2.67 -18.69
C TYR A 243 -10.22 3.22 -17.42
N TYR A 244 -9.47 3.94 -16.57
CA TYR A 244 -10.10 4.63 -15.44
C TYR A 244 -11.04 5.72 -15.95
N GLY A 245 -12.31 5.64 -15.58
CA GLY A 245 -13.32 6.60 -16.00
C GLY A 245 -14.34 6.92 -14.92
N THR A 246 -14.82 8.16 -14.94
CA THR A 246 -15.80 8.66 -13.96
C THR A 246 -16.51 9.90 -14.49
N SER A 247 -17.42 10.50 -13.72
CA SER A 247 -18.05 11.78 -14.12
C SER A 247 -18.14 12.79 -12.99
N VAL A 248 -18.27 14.06 -13.35
CA VAL A 248 -18.77 15.17 -12.52
C VAL A 248 -20.00 15.78 -13.17
N LYS A 249 -20.80 16.53 -12.39
CA LYS A 249 -21.98 17.23 -12.92
C LYS A 249 -21.56 18.43 -13.75
N LEU A 250 -22.18 18.61 -14.93
CA LEU A 250 -21.85 19.68 -15.88
C LEU A 250 -22.05 21.07 -15.26
N ASN A 251 -23.07 21.26 -14.42
CA ASN A 251 -23.27 22.55 -13.75
C ASN A 251 -22.15 22.88 -12.75
N TRP A 252 -21.51 21.89 -12.13
CA TRP A 252 -20.32 22.10 -11.30
C TRP A 252 -19.06 22.32 -12.15
N ALA A 253 -18.92 21.63 -13.29
CA ALA A 253 -17.82 21.85 -14.23
C ALA A 253 -17.86 23.24 -14.91
N MET A 254 -19.03 23.87 -14.95
CA MET A 254 -19.28 25.21 -15.50
C MET A 254 -19.33 26.32 -14.44
N ASP A 255 -19.41 25.98 -13.15
CA ASP A 255 -19.46 26.95 -12.04
C ASP A 255 -18.04 27.37 -11.67
N PRO A 256 -17.66 28.65 -11.87
CA PRO A 256 -16.31 29.10 -11.55
C PRO A 256 -16.01 28.92 -10.06
N ASN A 257 -17.00 29.00 -9.15
CA ASN A 257 -16.82 28.79 -7.71
C ASN A 257 -16.44 27.35 -7.34
N ARG A 258 -16.57 26.38 -8.26
CA ARG A 258 -16.12 25.01 -8.03
C ARG A 258 -14.66 24.77 -8.40
N GLY A 259 -13.98 25.72 -9.07
CA GLY A 259 -12.53 25.70 -9.32
C GLY A 259 -12.02 24.48 -10.11
N ILE A 260 -12.90 23.75 -10.80
CA ILE A 260 -12.53 22.52 -11.50
C ILE A 260 -11.66 22.88 -12.71
N MET A 261 -10.49 22.26 -12.81
CA MET A 261 -9.48 22.60 -13.82
C MET A 261 -8.88 21.37 -14.50
N VAL A 262 -8.35 21.59 -15.71
CA VAL A 262 -7.47 20.66 -16.42
C VAL A 262 -6.03 21.13 -16.19
N ALA A 263 -5.31 20.45 -15.29
CA ALA A 263 -4.01 20.86 -14.76
C ALA A 263 -2.84 20.12 -15.42
N HIS A 264 -1.75 20.85 -15.64
CA HIS A 264 -0.47 20.34 -16.17
C HIS A 264 0.71 20.59 -15.23
N LYS A 265 0.54 21.43 -14.20
CA LYS A 265 1.52 21.61 -13.12
C LYS A 265 0.95 21.36 -11.73
N MET A 266 1.86 21.04 -10.82
CA MET A 266 1.67 20.84 -9.39
C MET A 266 2.88 21.44 -8.66
N ASN A 267 2.66 22.34 -7.71
CA ASN A 267 3.70 23.09 -6.98
C ASN A 267 4.72 23.80 -7.90
N GLY A 268 4.28 24.18 -9.11
CA GLY A 268 5.10 24.84 -10.13
C GLY A 268 5.88 23.92 -11.08
N GLU A 269 6.06 22.66 -10.71
CA GLU A 269 6.64 21.60 -11.56
C GLU A 269 5.59 21.03 -12.53
N MET A 270 6.02 20.45 -13.65
CA MET A 270 5.15 19.58 -14.46
C MET A 270 4.68 18.38 -13.65
N LEU A 271 3.47 17.87 -13.92
CA LEU A 271 2.95 16.66 -13.27
C LEU A 271 3.93 15.49 -13.36
N ARG A 272 4.29 14.92 -12.21
CA ARG A 272 5.03 13.66 -12.09
C ARG A 272 4.17 12.47 -12.50
N PRO A 273 4.76 11.31 -12.88
CA PRO A 273 4.01 10.17 -13.44
C PRO A 273 2.83 9.73 -12.57
N ASP A 274 3.06 9.50 -11.27
CA ASP A 274 2.03 9.11 -10.28
C ASP A 274 0.90 10.14 -10.07
N HIS A 275 1.13 11.40 -10.39
CA HIS A 275 0.15 12.48 -10.25
C HIS A 275 -0.54 12.87 -11.56
N GLY A 276 -0.24 12.17 -12.68
CA GLY A 276 -0.99 12.26 -13.92
C GLY A 276 -0.24 12.81 -15.12
N LYS A 277 1.10 12.71 -15.17
CA LYS A 277 1.94 13.18 -16.30
C LYS A 277 1.33 12.84 -17.69
N PRO A 278 1.07 13.81 -18.58
CA PRO A 278 1.36 15.24 -18.47
C PRO A 278 0.13 16.10 -18.11
N LEU A 279 -1.05 15.49 -17.96
CA LEU A 279 -2.34 16.19 -17.90
C LEU A 279 -3.35 15.45 -17.02
N ARG A 280 -4.04 16.18 -16.13
CA ARG A 280 -5.12 15.64 -15.29
C ARG A 280 -6.31 16.59 -15.17
N VAL A 281 -7.43 16.10 -14.66
CA VAL A 281 -8.45 16.93 -14.02
C VAL A 281 -8.15 17.05 -12.52
N VAL A 282 -8.41 18.22 -11.95
CA VAL A 282 -8.40 18.50 -10.50
C VAL A 282 -9.78 19.05 -10.12
N VAL A 283 -10.40 18.46 -9.10
CA VAL A 283 -11.78 18.76 -8.67
C VAL A 283 -11.79 19.19 -7.19
N PRO A 284 -11.77 20.50 -6.89
CA PRO A 284 -11.78 21.01 -5.52
C PRO A 284 -12.95 20.51 -4.66
N GLY A 285 -12.66 20.24 -3.38
CA GLY A 285 -13.67 19.84 -2.39
C GLY A 285 -14.37 18.50 -2.66
N GLN A 286 -13.92 17.73 -3.65
CA GLN A 286 -14.43 16.38 -3.96
C GLN A 286 -13.36 15.32 -3.68
N ILE A 287 -13.78 14.05 -3.60
CA ILE A 287 -12.82 12.95 -3.51
C ILE A 287 -11.88 12.92 -4.72
N GLY A 288 -10.60 12.60 -4.48
CA GLY A 288 -9.57 12.50 -5.50
C GLY A 288 -9.89 11.51 -6.64
N GLY A 289 -10.80 10.56 -6.40
CA GLY A 289 -11.34 9.67 -7.44
C GLY A 289 -12.15 10.37 -8.54
N ARG A 290 -12.59 11.63 -8.37
CA ARG A 290 -13.14 12.45 -9.47
C ARG A 290 -12.08 13.28 -10.20
N SER A 291 -10.87 13.38 -9.66
CA SER A 291 -9.74 14.11 -10.26
C SER A 291 -8.91 13.20 -11.18
N VAL A 292 -9.50 12.80 -12.33
CA VAL A 292 -8.93 11.81 -13.26
C VAL A 292 -7.52 12.19 -13.75
N LYS A 293 -6.58 11.25 -13.65
CA LYS A 293 -5.18 11.39 -14.10
C LYS A 293 -4.99 10.94 -15.54
N TRP A 294 -3.89 11.36 -16.17
CA TRP A 294 -3.49 10.93 -17.52
C TRP A 294 -4.61 11.17 -18.55
N LEU A 295 -5.24 12.35 -18.49
CA LEU A 295 -6.50 12.65 -19.16
C LEU A 295 -6.43 12.47 -20.69
N LYS A 296 -7.36 11.69 -21.24
CA LYS A 296 -7.53 11.48 -22.68
C LYS A 296 -8.83 12.05 -23.25
N ARG A 297 -9.94 11.98 -22.52
CA ARG A 297 -11.28 12.35 -23.05
C ARG A 297 -12.14 13.05 -22.00
N LEU A 298 -12.88 14.07 -22.44
CA LEU A 298 -13.93 14.75 -21.70
C LEU A 298 -15.25 14.59 -22.48
N ILE A 299 -16.13 13.71 -22.03
CA ILE A 299 -17.32 13.29 -22.77
C ILE A 299 -18.56 13.90 -22.09
N VAL A 300 -19.23 14.82 -22.76
CA VAL A 300 -20.42 15.49 -22.22
C VAL A 300 -21.65 14.61 -22.43
N THR A 301 -22.44 14.36 -21.38
CA THR A 301 -23.52 13.36 -21.37
C THR A 301 -24.77 13.82 -20.63
N ALA A 302 -25.92 13.17 -20.90
CA ALA A 302 -27.19 13.41 -20.19
C ALA A 302 -27.33 12.64 -18.86
N ALA A 303 -26.47 11.65 -18.64
CA ALA A 303 -26.44 10.73 -17.50
C ALA A 303 -25.00 10.60 -16.94
N PRO A 304 -24.81 10.08 -15.72
CA PRO A 304 -23.47 9.81 -15.17
C PRO A 304 -22.68 8.83 -16.05
N SER A 305 -21.39 8.70 -15.76
CA SER A 305 -20.51 7.73 -16.40
C SER A 305 -20.96 6.29 -16.14
N ASP A 306 -21.04 5.49 -17.19
CA ASP A 306 -21.27 4.04 -17.19
C ASP A 306 -19.97 3.22 -17.01
N ASN A 307 -18.80 3.87 -17.01
CA ASN A 307 -17.51 3.23 -16.71
C ASN A 307 -17.54 2.42 -15.39
N TRP A 308 -16.93 1.23 -15.42
CA TRP A 308 -16.88 0.28 -14.30
C TRP A 308 -16.40 0.91 -12.99
N TYR A 309 -15.42 1.81 -13.04
CA TYR A 309 -14.83 2.49 -11.87
C TYR A 309 -15.68 3.66 -11.33
N HIS A 310 -16.73 4.06 -12.05
CA HIS A 310 -17.78 4.94 -11.53
C HIS A 310 -18.89 4.16 -10.83
N ILE A 311 -19.21 2.95 -11.32
CA ILE A 311 -20.26 2.09 -10.79
C ILE A 311 -19.76 1.36 -9.51
N TYR A 312 -18.72 0.54 -9.64
CA TYR A 312 -18.30 -0.42 -8.60
C TYR A 312 -17.21 0.07 -7.63
N ASP A 313 -16.80 1.34 -7.72
CA ASP A 313 -15.84 1.97 -6.81
C ASP A 313 -16.30 3.39 -6.45
N ASN A 314 -15.76 3.96 -5.37
CA ASN A 314 -16.06 5.33 -4.92
C ASN A 314 -17.54 5.58 -4.58
N ARG A 315 -18.14 4.62 -3.84
CA ARG A 315 -19.51 4.71 -3.28
C ARG A 315 -19.53 4.45 -1.76
N VAL A 316 -20.42 5.13 -1.05
CA VAL A 316 -20.78 4.82 0.36
C VAL A 316 -22.14 4.14 0.37
N LEU A 317 -22.14 2.81 0.40
CA LEU A 317 -23.38 2.03 0.51
C LEU A 317 -24.00 2.15 1.92
N PRO A 318 -25.32 1.96 2.08
CA PRO A 318 -25.99 1.97 3.39
C PRO A 318 -25.40 0.95 4.38
N THR A 319 -25.36 1.31 5.67
CA THR A 319 -24.65 0.55 6.74
C THR A 319 -25.09 -0.90 6.91
N MET A 320 -26.36 -1.22 6.59
CA MET A 320 -26.90 -2.58 6.69
C MET A 320 -26.52 -3.50 5.53
N ILE A 321 -25.94 -2.97 4.45
CA ILE A 321 -25.52 -3.77 3.29
C ILE A 321 -24.21 -4.48 3.59
N SER A 322 -24.23 -5.81 3.56
CA SER A 322 -23.03 -6.63 3.77
C SER A 322 -22.11 -6.67 2.53
N PRO A 323 -20.82 -7.00 2.69
CA PRO A 323 -19.91 -7.30 1.58
C PRO A 323 -20.48 -8.30 0.57
N GLU A 324 -21.18 -9.33 1.05
CA GLU A 324 -21.82 -10.38 0.23
C GLU A 324 -23.05 -9.84 -0.50
N GLN A 325 -23.95 -9.11 0.18
CA GLN A 325 -25.12 -8.48 -0.46
C GLN A 325 -24.70 -7.51 -1.57
N SER A 326 -23.62 -6.75 -1.36
CA SER A 326 -23.08 -5.86 -2.38
C SER A 326 -22.53 -6.59 -3.61
N ALA A 327 -22.06 -7.85 -3.48
CA ALA A 327 -21.63 -8.66 -4.61
C ALA A 327 -22.83 -9.20 -5.40
N ASN A 328 -23.85 -9.68 -4.68
CA ASN A 328 -24.97 -10.40 -5.27
C ASN A 328 -26.09 -9.50 -5.81
N GLU A 329 -26.12 -8.21 -5.44
CA GLU A 329 -27.17 -7.27 -5.84
C GLU A 329 -26.60 -6.02 -6.55
N PRO A 330 -26.31 -6.07 -7.87
CA PRO A 330 -25.69 -4.98 -8.63
C PRO A 330 -26.40 -3.61 -8.54
N LYS A 331 -27.70 -3.59 -8.21
CA LYS A 331 -28.51 -2.38 -8.02
C LYS A 331 -27.96 -1.41 -6.97
N TRP A 332 -27.18 -1.88 -5.99
CA TRP A 332 -26.55 -1.00 -4.99
C TRP A 332 -25.44 -0.12 -5.60
N TRP A 333 -24.85 -0.54 -6.71
CA TRP A 333 -23.78 0.18 -7.41
C TRP A 333 -24.29 1.14 -8.50
N THR A 334 -25.55 1.02 -8.92
CA THR A 334 -26.13 1.88 -9.97
C THR A 334 -26.99 3.03 -9.43
N ASP A 335 -27.21 3.09 -8.12
CA ASP A 335 -27.92 4.19 -7.45
C ASP A 335 -26.96 5.35 -7.13
N GLU A 336 -27.13 6.47 -7.84
CA GLU A 336 -26.32 7.70 -7.69
C GLU A 336 -26.43 8.36 -6.32
N ARG A 337 -27.39 7.99 -5.48
CA ARG A 337 -27.47 8.50 -4.10
C ARG A 337 -26.30 8.02 -3.23
N TYR A 338 -25.61 6.95 -3.65
CA TYR A 338 -24.43 6.41 -2.97
C TYR A 338 -23.10 6.80 -3.64
N ALA A 339 -23.14 7.44 -4.82
CA ALA A 339 -21.94 7.92 -5.51
C ALA A 339 -21.31 9.10 -4.75
N ILE A 340 -20.03 8.97 -4.39
CA ILE A 340 -19.34 10.04 -3.66
C ILE A 340 -18.94 11.15 -4.66
N TYR A 341 -19.18 12.40 -4.28
CA TYR A 341 -18.72 13.59 -5.02
C TYR A 341 -18.01 14.53 -4.04
N ASP A 342 -18.75 15.51 -3.50
CA ASP A 342 -18.27 16.42 -2.44
C ASP A 342 -17.87 15.65 -1.18
N LEU A 343 -16.81 16.12 -0.51
CA LEU A 343 -16.35 15.58 0.76
C LEU A 343 -17.32 15.94 1.91
N SER A 344 -17.28 15.13 2.97
CA SER A 344 -17.84 15.44 4.28
C SER A 344 -16.77 16.10 5.17
N THR A 345 -17.21 16.87 6.17
CA THR A 345 -16.33 17.44 7.20
C THR A 345 -15.52 16.34 7.87
N ASN A 346 -14.20 16.51 7.99
CA ASN A 346 -13.32 15.56 8.68
C ASN A 346 -12.19 16.31 9.41
N SER A 347 -11.63 15.69 10.46
CA SER A 347 -10.51 16.21 11.23
C SER A 347 -9.72 15.06 11.82
N ALA A 348 -8.40 15.21 11.92
CA ALA A 348 -7.52 14.26 12.61
C ALA A 348 -6.46 15.01 13.44
N THR A 349 -6.11 14.44 14.58
CA THR A 349 -4.98 14.87 15.42
C THR A 349 -3.69 14.40 14.77
N ALA A 350 -2.71 15.29 14.64
CA ALA A 350 -1.34 14.96 14.22
C ALA A 350 -0.38 14.89 15.41
N TYR A 351 -0.62 15.72 16.44
CA TYR A 351 0.13 15.74 17.69
C TYR A 351 -0.80 15.87 18.92
N PRO A 352 -0.57 15.14 20.02
CA PRO A 352 0.56 14.24 20.26
C PRO A 352 0.54 13.02 19.34
N ALA A 353 1.70 12.67 18.81
CA ALA A 353 1.87 11.68 17.76
C ALA A 353 1.72 10.25 18.30
N HIS A 354 1.62 9.27 17.40
CA HIS A 354 1.58 7.87 17.82
C HIS A 354 2.90 7.47 18.48
N ASP A 355 2.79 6.87 19.66
CA ASP A 355 3.90 6.47 20.52
C ASP A 355 4.76 7.64 21.04
N GLU A 356 4.29 8.88 20.90
CA GLU A 356 4.85 10.03 21.61
C GLU A 356 4.72 9.83 23.13
N LYS A 357 5.76 10.21 23.88
CA LYS A 357 5.78 10.18 25.34
C LYS A 357 6.11 11.54 25.93
N LEU A 358 5.17 12.10 26.68
CA LEU A 358 5.34 13.36 27.42
C LEU A 358 5.77 13.06 28.85
N SER A 359 6.91 13.60 29.29
CA SER A 359 7.35 13.46 30.68
C SER A 359 6.47 14.27 31.65
N LEU A 360 6.20 13.68 32.80
CA LEU A 360 5.58 14.31 33.97
C LEU A 360 6.62 14.76 35.01
N ILE A 361 7.92 14.60 34.73
CA ILE A 361 9.02 15.14 35.53
C ILE A 361 9.35 16.53 34.97
N ASN A 362 9.07 17.58 35.76
CA ASN A 362 9.17 18.99 35.34
C ASN A 362 8.43 19.27 34.00
N PRO A 363 7.13 18.94 33.89
CA PRO A 363 6.38 19.06 32.65
C PRO A 363 6.20 20.54 32.26
N PRO A 364 6.00 20.85 30.96
CA PRO A 364 5.48 22.16 30.57
C PRO A 364 4.08 22.37 31.16
N GLN A 365 3.67 23.63 31.34
CA GLN A 365 2.36 23.95 31.91
C GLN A 365 1.20 23.43 31.03
N ALA A 366 1.39 23.45 29.72
CA ALA A 366 0.46 22.95 28.72
C ALA A 366 1.21 22.20 27.60
N TYR A 367 0.47 21.38 26.86
CA TYR A 367 0.90 20.70 25.66
C TYR A 367 0.03 21.17 24.48
N LYS A 368 0.68 21.50 23.36
CA LYS A 368 0.03 21.97 22.13
C LYS A 368 -0.50 20.81 21.28
N VAL A 369 -1.74 20.42 21.54
CA VAL A 369 -2.48 19.45 20.72
C VAL A 369 -2.84 20.12 19.40
N ARG A 370 -2.58 19.46 18.27
CA ARG A 370 -2.74 20.07 16.94
C ARG A 370 -2.97 19.04 15.84
N GLY A 371 -3.55 19.48 14.73
CA GLY A 371 -3.89 18.63 13.59
C GLY A 371 -4.49 19.40 12.41
N TYR A 372 -5.11 18.68 11.50
CA TYR A 372 -5.80 19.24 10.33
C TYR A 372 -7.31 19.00 10.39
N ALA A 373 -8.07 19.80 9.66
CA ALA A 373 -9.46 19.55 9.31
C ALA A 373 -9.74 19.96 7.84
N TYR A 374 -10.73 19.36 7.19
CA TYR A 374 -11.19 19.76 5.86
C TYR A 374 -12.71 19.66 5.71
N GLY A 375 -13.24 20.49 4.82
CA GLY A 375 -14.62 20.43 4.34
C GLY A 375 -14.71 19.79 2.95
N GLY A 376 -15.84 20.00 2.27
CA GLY A 376 -16.05 19.57 0.90
C GLY A 376 -16.94 20.53 0.13
N GLY A 377 -16.98 20.41 -1.19
CA GLY A 377 -17.85 21.21 -2.06
C GLY A 377 -17.67 22.73 -1.99
N GLY A 378 -16.54 23.21 -1.47
CA GLY A 378 -16.25 24.63 -1.23
C GLY A 378 -16.52 25.11 0.20
N ARG A 379 -17.03 24.27 1.11
CA ARG A 379 -17.51 24.69 2.43
C ARG A 379 -16.38 24.86 3.46
N ARG A 380 -16.36 26.00 4.15
CA ARG A 380 -15.41 26.32 5.23
C ARG A 380 -15.67 25.48 6.49
N VAL A 381 -14.62 24.91 7.08
CA VAL A 381 -14.69 24.37 8.45
C VAL A 381 -14.74 25.56 9.41
N THR A 382 -15.86 25.80 10.08
CA THR A 382 -16.05 27.00 10.92
C THR A 382 -15.61 26.78 12.36
N ARG A 383 -15.59 25.53 12.83
CA ARG A 383 -15.24 25.17 14.21
C ARG A 383 -14.50 23.83 14.22
N VAL A 384 -13.45 23.76 15.03
CA VAL A 384 -12.83 22.50 15.45
C VAL A 384 -12.86 22.47 16.97
N GLU A 385 -13.35 21.37 17.53
CA GLU A 385 -13.61 21.23 18.96
C GLU A 385 -12.90 19.99 19.51
N VAL A 386 -12.30 20.13 20.69
CA VAL A 386 -11.53 19.08 21.37
C VAL A 386 -12.16 18.74 22.73
N THR A 387 -12.22 17.46 23.07
CA THR A 387 -12.71 16.92 24.35
C THR A 387 -11.65 16.08 25.06
N LEU A 388 -11.65 16.14 26.39
CA LEU A 388 -10.91 15.25 27.30
C LEU A 388 -11.82 14.39 28.21
N ASP A 389 -13.15 14.53 28.11
CA ASP A 389 -14.13 13.89 29.01
C ASP A 389 -15.14 12.96 28.28
N LYS A 390 -14.73 12.47 27.10
CA LYS A 390 -15.51 11.65 26.16
C LYS A 390 -16.71 12.37 25.53
N GLY A 391 -16.66 13.70 25.45
CA GLY A 391 -17.56 14.54 24.66
C GLY A 391 -18.70 15.17 25.46
N LYS A 392 -18.62 15.18 26.79
CA LYS A 392 -19.56 15.85 27.69
C LYS A 392 -19.34 17.36 27.70
N SER A 393 -18.08 17.79 27.58
CA SER A 393 -17.68 19.17 27.35
C SER A 393 -16.69 19.28 26.19
N TRP A 394 -16.55 20.48 25.64
CA TRP A 394 -15.78 20.75 24.44
C TRP A 394 -15.06 22.08 24.59
N ALA A 395 -13.75 22.09 24.34
CA ALA A 395 -12.96 23.29 24.15
C ALA A 395 -12.89 23.62 22.64
N LEU A 396 -12.99 24.90 22.30
CA LEU A 396 -12.81 25.38 20.92
C LEU A 396 -11.31 25.51 20.64
N ALA A 397 -10.84 24.91 19.56
CA ALA A 397 -9.47 25.07 19.08
C ALA A 397 -9.34 26.30 18.17
N ASP A 398 -8.17 26.93 18.15
CA ASP A 398 -7.84 27.97 17.18
C ASP A 398 -7.62 27.33 15.80
N ILE A 399 -8.07 28.01 14.74
CA ILE A 399 -8.01 27.51 13.36
C ILE A 399 -7.24 28.48 12.47
N ARG A 400 -6.25 27.97 11.74
CA ARG A 400 -5.51 28.68 10.70
C ARG A 400 -5.92 28.19 9.31
N TYR A 401 -6.60 29.07 8.59
CA TYR A 401 -6.82 28.98 7.15
C TYR A 401 -5.65 29.66 6.45
N HIS A 402 -4.75 28.90 5.83
CA HIS A 402 -3.66 29.47 5.01
C HIS A 402 -4.14 29.83 3.60
N GLU A 403 -5.26 29.26 3.15
CA GLU A 403 -5.90 29.59 1.88
C GLU A 403 -6.26 31.07 1.76
N ASP A 404 -6.66 31.69 2.87
CA ASP A 404 -7.04 33.10 2.91
C ASP A 404 -5.83 34.03 2.74
N ASP A 405 -4.59 33.56 2.92
CA ASP A 405 -3.41 34.37 2.56
C ASP A 405 -3.36 34.63 1.04
N TYR A 406 -3.80 33.68 0.22
CA TYR A 406 -3.90 33.83 -1.23
C TYR A 406 -5.15 34.60 -1.67
N ARG A 407 -6.12 34.78 -0.75
CA ARG A 407 -7.37 35.50 -0.97
C ARG A 407 -7.22 36.99 -0.62
N ASP A 408 -6.63 37.26 0.54
CA ASP A 408 -6.57 38.58 1.16
C ASP A 408 -5.28 39.34 0.83
N GLN A 409 -4.19 38.64 0.45
CA GLN A 409 -2.87 39.24 0.29
C GLN A 409 -2.31 39.16 -1.14
N ALA A 410 -2.95 38.45 -2.07
CA ALA A 410 -2.55 38.42 -3.47
C ALA A 410 -3.00 39.70 -4.21
N ASP A 411 -2.17 40.21 -5.12
CA ASP A 411 -2.57 41.34 -5.99
C ASP A 411 -3.50 40.84 -7.14
N GLU A 412 -4.43 41.67 -7.63
CA GLU A 412 -5.56 41.22 -8.49
C GLU A 412 -5.16 40.48 -9.78
N ASP A 413 -3.97 40.76 -10.32
CA ASP A 413 -3.37 40.12 -11.51
C ASP A 413 -2.07 39.36 -11.18
N GLU A 414 -1.88 38.90 -9.94
CA GLU A 414 -0.66 38.22 -9.51
C GLU A 414 -0.48 36.86 -10.21
N MET A 415 0.69 36.67 -10.83
CA MET A 415 1.01 35.50 -11.65
C MET A 415 1.95 34.54 -10.93
N LEU A 416 1.47 33.33 -10.63
CA LEU A 416 2.21 32.29 -9.92
C LEU A 416 2.42 31.06 -10.82
N TYR A 417 3.67 30.66 -11.02
CA TYR A 417 4.11 29.53 -11.87
C TYR A 417 3.62 29.54 -13.34
N GLY A 418 3.11 30.68 -13.83
CA GLY A 418 2.60 30.85 -15.18
C GLY A 418 1.06 30.83 -15.29
N GLY A 419 0.34 30.80 -14.17
CA GLY A 419 -1.10 31.07 -14.12
C GLY A 419 -1.44 32.22 -13.17
N LYS A 420 -2.58 32.88 -13.41
CA LYS A 420 -3.14 33.91 -12.52
C LYS A 420 -3.59 33.28 -11.20
N LEU A 421 -3.27 33.91 -10.08
CA LEU A 421 -3.66 33.42 -8.75
C LEU A 421 -5.15 33.67 -8.51
N ASP A 422 -5.95 32.69 -8.92
CA ASP A 422 -7.41 32.79 -9.03
C ASP A 422 -8.09 32.53 -7.68
N MET A 423 -7.88 33.44 -6.72
CA MET A 423 -8.34 33.30 -5.32
C MET A 423 -9.11 34.51 -4.77
N GLY A 424 -8.66 35.75 -4.99
CA GLY A 424 -9.14 36.93 -4.25
C GLY A 424 -10.62 37.31 -4.38
N TRP A 425 -11.36 36.79 -5.36
CA TRP A 425 -12.81 37.02 -5.52
C TRP A 425 -13.68 35.89 -4.93
N ARG A 426 -13.07 34.79 -4.50
CA ARG A 426 -13.77 33.55 -4.11
C ARG A 426 -14.10 33.54 -2.63
N GLU A 427 -15.30 33.10 -2.26
CA GLU A 427 -15.66 32.81 -0.85
C GLU A 427 -15.40 31.34 -0.45
N THR A 428 -15.34 30.44 -1.42
CA THR A 428 -15.19 28.99 -1.20
C THR A 428 -13.83 28.60 -0.64
N CYS A 429 -13.81 27.62 0.25
CA CYS A 429 -12.61 26.90 0.71
C CYS A 429 -12.34 25.65 -0.15
N PHE A 430 -11.17 25.61 -0.79
CA PHE A 430 -10.69 24.47 -1.57
C PHE A 430 -9.67 23.59 -0.84
N THR A 431 -9.26 23.99 0.37
CA THR A 431 -8.19 23.34 1.12
C THR A 431 -8.54 22.97 2.56
N TRP A 432 -7.65 22.20 3.17
CA TRP A 432 -7.60 21.95 4.61
C TRP A 432 -7.24 23.21 5.42
N CYS A 433 -7.69 23.23 6.67
CA CYS A 433 -7.25 24.18 7.68
C CYS A 433 -6.50 23.45 8.80
N PHE A 434 -5.55 24.15 9.42
CA PHE A 434 -4.79 23.63 10.56
C PHE A 434 -5.47 24.10 11.84
N TRP A 435 -5.46 23.27 12.89
CA TRP A 435 -6.01 23.62 14.19
C TRP A 435 -5.04 23.29 15.31
N GLU A 436 -5.09 24.07 16.38
CA GLU A 436 -4.27 23.86 17.59
C GLU A 436 -4.98 24.32 18.87
N ILE A 437 -4.62 23.72 20.00
CA ILE A 437 -5.08 24.09 21.33
C ILE A 437 -4.07 23.68 22.41
N ASP A 438 -3.74 24.61 23.30
CA ASP A 438 -2.87 24.35 24.46
C ASP A 438 -3.68 23.76 25.62
N LEU A 439 -3.55 22.45 25.86
CA LEU A 439 -4.22 21.74 26.96
C LEU A 439 -3.25 21.56 28.14
N LYS A 440 -3.69 21.81 29.37
CA LYS A 440 -2.79 21.70 30.54
C LYS A 440 -2.32 20.25 30.70
N VAL A 441 -1.03 20.05 30.98
CA VAL A 441 -0.49 18.69 31.20
C VAL A 441 -1.12 18.03 32.44
N ALA A 442 -1.53 18.82 33.43
CA ALA A 442 -2.31 18.34 34.57
C ALA A 442 -3.70 17.79 34.19
N ASP A 443 -4.37 18.41 33.20
CA ASP A 443 -5.69 17.97 32.73
C ASP A 443 -5.52 16.72 31.83
N LEU A 444 -4.49 16.68 30.99
CA LEU A 444 -4.12 15.51 30.19
C LEU A 444 -3.72 14.30 31.05
N ALA A 445 -3.06 14.52 32.20
CA ALA A 445 -2.69 13.46 33.13
C ALA A 445 -3.85 12.86 33.94
N LEU A 446 -5.05 13.45 33.82
CA LEU A 446 -6.31 12.95 34.39
C LEU A 446 -7.26 12.39 33.32
N ALA A 447 -7.01 12.68 32.04
CA ALA A 447 -7.81 12.22 30.91
C ALA A 447 -7.34 10.83 30.41
N GLY A 448 -8.26 10.04 29.88
CA GLY A 448 -7.94 8.76 29.22
C GLY A 448 -7.86 8.86 27.68
N ASP A 449 -8.31 9.98 27.12
CA ASP A 449 -8.28 10.26 25.69
C ASP A 449 -8.34 11.76 25.38
N ILE A 450 -7.92 12.08 24.16
CA ILE A 450 -8.15 13.33 23.45
C ILE A 450 -9.00 12.99 22.25
N MET A 451 -10.09 13.71 22.00
CA MET A 451 -10.85 13.55 20.75
C MET A 451 -11.15 14.87 20.08
N VAL A 452 -11.15 14.87 18.75
CA VAL A 452 -11.43 16.06 17.93
C VAL A 452 -12.58 15.84 16.95
N ARG A 453 -13.38 16.89 16.73
CA ARG A 453 -14.39 16.98 15.67
C ARG A 453 -14.37 18.34 14.98
N GLY A 454 -14.57 18.36 13.67
CA GLY A 454 -14.90 19.55 12.89
C GLY A 454 -16.40 19.76 12.68
N MET A 455 -16.80 21.00 12.42
CA MET A 455 -18.12 21.42 11.93
C MET A 455 -17.93 22.43 10.78
N ASP A 456 -18.67 22.26 9.68
CA ASP A 456 -18.63 23.20 8.53
C ASP A 456 -19.67 24.32 8.62
N GLU A 457 -19.60 25.29 7.71
CA GLU A 457 -20.53 26.44 7.60
C GLU A 457 -22.00 26.04 7.40
N SER A 458 -22.27 24.84 6.88
CA SER A 458 -23.61 24.26 6.77
C SER A 458 -24.05 23.52 8.04
N MET A 459 -23.29 23.69 9.13
CA MET A 459 -23.46 23.06 10.44
C MET A 459 -23.32 21.53 10.41
N ASN A 460 -22.73 20.95 9.36
CA ASN A 460 -22.43 19.52 9.30
C ASN A 460 -21.24 19.20 10.20
N VAL A 461 -21.55 18.71 11.40
CA VAL A 461 -20.60 18.21 12.41
C VAL A 461 -20.23 16.74 12.13
N GLN A 462 -19.00 16.36 12.44
CA GLN A 462 -18.61 14.95 12.39
C GLN A 462 -19.44 14.09 13.36
N PRO A 463 -19.89 12.90 12.92
CA PRO A 463 -20.70 12.02 13.76
C PRO A 463 -19.90 11.46 14.93
N ARG A 464 -20.59 11.14 16.02
CA ARG A 464 -20.01 10.39 17.13
C ARG A 464 -19.73 8.94 16.71
N ASP A 465 -20.67 8.31 16.04
CA ASP A 465 -20.62 6.88 15.72
C ASP A 465 -20.15 6.63 14.29
N MET A 466 -19.56 5.46 14.08
CA MET A 466 -18.95 5.10 12.79
C MET A 466 -20.02 4.68 11.78
N TYR A 467 -20.14 5.44 10.69
CA TYR A 467 -20.85 4.99 9.49
C TYR A 467 -19.99 3.96 8.74
N TRP A 468 -20.07 2.70 9.15
CA TRP A 468 -19.36 1.61 8.47
C TRP A 468 -19.92 1.39 7.06
N SER A 469 -19.07 1.19 6.06
CA SER A 469 -19.50 0.88 4.68
C SER A 469 -18.65 -0.22 4.02
N VAL A 470 -19.22 -0.89 3.01
CA VAL A 470 -18.62 -2.02 2.27
C VAL A 470 -17.23 -1.71 1.71
N LEU A 471 -17.03 -0.51 1.16
CA LEU A 471 -15.73 -0.05 0.64
C LEU A 471 -14.87 0.67 1.69
N GLY A 472 -15.35 0.80 2.93
CA GLY A 472 -14.68 1.53 4.01
C GLY A 472 -14.31 2.95 3.60
N MET A 473 -15.27 3.71 3.08
CA MET A 473 -15.04 5.05 2.51
C MET A 473 -15.71 6.15 3.35
N MET A 474 -15.20 7.37 3.20
CA MET A 474 -15.71 8.59 3.88
C MET A 474 -15.75 8.48 5.41
N ASN A 475 -14.80 7.76 6.01
CA ASN A 475 -14.75 7.58 7.46
C ASN A 475 -14.39 8.91 8.15
N ASN A 476 -15.40 9.54 8.78
CA ASN A 476 -15.26 10.81 9.49
C ASN A 476 -15.79 10.86 10.95
N PRO A 477 -15.91 9.76 11.73
CA PRO A 477 -16.28 9.89 13.14
C PRO A 477 -15.21 10.68 13.93
N TRP A 478 -15.50 11.11 15.16
CA TRP A 478 -14.53 11.84 15.99
C TRP A 478 -13.19 11.09 16.07
N TYR A 479 -12.07 11.79 15.83
CA TYR A 479 -10.75 11.17 15.85
C TYR A 479 -10.26 11.09 17.29
N ARG A 480 -10.03 9.87 17.81
CA ARG A 480 -9.65 9.60 19.20
C ARG A 480 -8.18 9.20 19.30
N VAL A 481 -7.41 9.91 20.11
CA VAL A 481 -6.09 9.51 20.59
C VAL A 481 -6.22 9.11 22.06
N THR A 482 -5.83 7.90 22.46
CA THR A 482 -5.88 7.49 23.89
C THR A 482 -4.62 7.93 24.63
N ILE A 483 -4.76 8.18 25.92
CA ILE A 483 -3.67 8.55 26.84
C ILE A 483 -3.49 7.40 27.84
N THR A 484 -2.29 6.84 27.91
CA THR A 484 -1.89 5.86 28.93
C THR A 484 -0.84 6.48 29.84
N LYS A 485 -1.06 6.52 31.16
CA LYS A 485 -0.03 6.94 32.10
C LYS A 485 0.94 5.79 32.40
N GLU A 486 2.18 5.93 31.98
CA GLU A 486 3.28 4.98 32.20
C GLU A 486 4.30 5.59 33.17
N GLY A 487 4.15 5.30 34.46
CA GLY A 487 4.99 5.88 35.52
C GLY A 487 4.91 7.41 35.54
N ASP A 488 6.05 8.07 35.36
CA ASP A 488 6.17 9.53 35.27
C ASP A 488 6.12 10.03 33.81
N SER A 489 5.33 9.38 32.96
CA SER A 489 5.06 9.81 31.57
C SER A 489 3.63 9.54 31.12
N LEU A 490 3.18 10.28 30.10
CA LEU A 490 1.97 10.00 29.34
C LEU A 490 2.37 9.49 27.96
N HIS A 491 1.82 8.35 27.55
CA HIS A 491 2.01 7.71 26.24
C HIS A 491 0.73 7.86 25.41
N PHE A 492 0.88 8.29 24.16
CA PHE A 492 -0.25 8.63 23.27
C PHE A 492 -0.40 7.65 22.11
N GLU A 493 -1.64 7.20 21.85
CA GLU A 493 -1.94 6.26 20.78
C GLU A 493 -3.05 6.75 19.86
N HIS A 494 -2.76 6.83 18.56
CA HIS A 494 -3.76 7.07 17.52
C HIS A 494 -4.65 5.81 17.34
N PRO A 495 -5.76 5.87 16.57
CA PRO A 495 -6.62 4.70 16.35
C PRO A 495 -5.88 3.50 15.75
N THR A 496 -5.08 3.73 14.70
CA THR A 496 -4.38 2.70 13.93
C THR A 496 -3.17 3.27 13.17
N GLN A 497 -2.08 2.51 13.00
CA GLN A 497 -1.04 2.78 12.00
C GLN A 497 -1.45 2.31 10.58
N PRO A 498 -1.03 2.96 9.47
CA PRO A 498 -1.42 2.57 8.10
C PRO A 498 -1.08 1.14 7.66
N ALA A 499 -1.63 0.73 6.52
CA ALA A 499 -1.39 -0.57 5.87
C ALA A 499 -1.62 -1.77 6.83
N LEU A 500 -0.59 -2.63 6.95
CA LEU A 500 -0.48 -3.74 7.90
C LEU A 500 0.52 -3.44 9.02
N MET A 501 0.94 -2.19 9.20
CA MET A 501 1.77 -1.80 10.36
C MET A 501 0.96 -2.05 11.63
N PRO A 502 1.51 -2.76 12.64
CA PRO A 502 0.83 -2.93 13.91
C PRO A 502 0.82 -1.61 14.69
N GLY A 503 -0.17 -1.43 15.55
CA GLY A 503 -0.22 -0.33 16.51
C GLY A 503 -1.46 0.55 16.41
N GLY A 504 -1.69 1.28 17.50
CA GLY A 504 -2.88 2.08 17.75
C GLY A 504 -3.90 1.38 18.65
N TRP A 505 -4.72 2.17 19.35
CA TRP A 505 -5.55 1.68 20.44
C TRP A 505 -6.66 0.72 19.98
N MET A 506 -7.14 0.83 18.73
CA MET A 506 -8.17 -0.09 18.21
C MET A 506 -7.66 -1.53 18.14
N GLU A 507 -6.41 -1.74 17.76
CA GLU A 507 -5.79 -3.07 17.72
C GLU A 507 -5.61 -3.63 19.14
N LYS A 508 -5.18 -2.79 20.09
CA LYS A 508 -5.07 -3.19 21.51
C LYS A 508 -6.42 -3.53 22.15
N VAL A 509 -7.48 -2.79 21.85
CA VAL A 509 -8.85 -3.08 22.33
C VAL A 509 -9.35 -4.40 21.74
N LYS A 510 -9.19 -4.59 20.43
CA LYS A 510 -9.60 -5.82 19.74
C LYS A 510 -8.84 -7.05 20.22
N ALA A 511 -7.54 -6.94 20.48
CA ALA A 511 -6.72 -8.00 21.07
C ALA A 511 -7.11 -8.36 22.51
N LYS A 512 -7.78 -7.44 23.24
CA LYS A 512 -8.38 -7.69 24.56
C LYS A 512 -9.84 -8.18 24.49
N GLY A 513 -10.38 -8.44 23.30
CA GLY A 513 -11.77 -8.86 23.10
C GLY A 513 -12.81 -7.72 23.16
N GLY A 514 -12.39 -6.45 23.21
CA GLY A 514 -13.29 -5.31 23.29
C GLY A 514 -14.07 -5.05 21.99
N ASN A 515 -15.39 -4.90 22.10
CA ASN A 515 -16.29 -4.69 20.96
C ASN A 515 -16.24 -3.24 20.45
N LEU A 516 -15.40 -2.95 19.46
CA LEU A 516 -15.28 -1.62 18.85
C LEU A 516 -16.58 -1.09 18.21
N ALA A 517 -17.59 -1.93 17.95
CA ALA A 517 -18.90 -1.51 17.44
C ALA A 517 -19.89 -1.09 18.54
N ASN A 518 -19.55 -1.23 19.82
CA ASN A 518 -20.47 -1.04 20.96
C ASN A 518 -20.92 0.41 21.23
N GLY A 519 -20.59 1.38 20.37
CA GLY A 519 -20.88 2.79 20.61
C GLY A 519 -20.03 3.43 21.71
N PHE A 520 -19.09 2.72 22.34
CA PHE A 520 -18.20 3.20 23.42
C PHE A 520 -16.72 2.85 23.18
N TRP A 521 -16.30 2.79 21.91
CA TRP A 521 -14.93 2.49 21.48
C TRP A 521 -14.35 1.16 22.04
N GLY A 522 -15.22 0.19 22.36
CA GLY A 522 -14.84 -1.11 22.93
C GLY A 522 -14.46 -1.10 24.41
N GLU A 523 -14.75 -0.01 25.13
CA GLU A 523 -14.76 -0.02 26.60
C GLU A 523 -16.01 -0.71 27.15
N SER A 524 -15.90 -1.34 28.33
CA SER A 524 -17.05 -1.97 29.00
C SER A 524 -17.88 -0.95 29.78
N MET A 525 -19.20 -1.00 29.59
CA MET A 525 -20.16 -0.24 30.38
C MET A 525 -20.38 -0.98 31.71
N GLY A 526 -20.08 -0.32 32.83
CA GLY A 526 -20.09 -0.96 34.15
C GLY A 526 -21.50 -1.37 34.59
N GLY A 527 -21.81 -2.66 34.48
CA GLY A 527 -23.09 -3.25 34.89
C GLY A 527 -23.49 -4.49 34.08
N GLU A 528 -22.99 -4.62 32.85
CA GLU A 528 -23.35 -5.71 31.94
C GLU A 528 -22.27 -6.80 31.91
N GLU A 529 -22.46 -7.88 32.68
CA GLU A 529 -21.92 -9.21 32.34
C GLU A 529 -22.75 -9.83 31.21
N GLU A 530 -22.81 -9.17 30.05
CA GLU A 530 -23.18 -9.86 28.81
C GLU A 530 -21.91 -10.23 28.08
N ALA A 531 -21.67 -11.54 27.97
CA ALA A 531 -20.65 -12.07 27.10
C ALA A 531 -20.98 -11.64 25.67
N GLY A 532 -20.27 -10.61 25.18
CA GLY A 532 -20.44 -10.10 23.83
C GLY A 532 -20.30 -11.26 22.86
N ILE A 533 -21.43 -11.69 22.28
CA ILE A 533 -21.49 -12.79 21.32
C ILE A 533 -20.56 -12.39 20.19
N ALA A 534 -19.39 -13.04 20.13
CA ALA A 534 -18.55 -12.95 18.96
C ALA A 534 -19.43 -13.39 17.79
N GLU A 535 -19.71 -12.49 16.83
CA GLU A 535 -20.45 -12.86 15.62
C GLU A 535 -19.79 -14.15 15.11
N PRO A 536 -20.51 -15.30 15.12
CA PRO A 536 -19.91 -16.57 14.78
C PRO A 536 -19.34 -16.38 13.38
N LYS A 537 -18.01 -16.52 13.24
CA LYS A 537 -17.25 -16.18 12.01
C LYS A 537 -18.12 -16.55 10.82
N LYS A 538 -18.70 -15.55 10.14
CA LYS A 538 -19.77 -15.81 9.18
C LYS A 538 -19.18 -16.68 8.09
N GLU A 539 -19.47 -17.98 8.17
CA GLU A 539 -18.64 -18.97 7.52
C GLU A 539 -18.81 -18.75 6.02
N ILE A 540 -17.73 -18.34 5.35
CA ILE A 540 -17.81 -17.96 3.96
C ILE A 540 -18.08 -19.25 3.22
N LYS A 541 -19.34 -19.43 2.84
CA LYS A 541 -19.80 -20.62 2.14
C LYS A 541 -19.09 -20.64 0.80
N MET A 542 -18.06 -21.47 0.70
CA MET A 542 -17.33 -21.68 -0.54
C MET A 542 -18.12 -22.60 -1.49
N THR A 543 -19.12 -23.33 -0.97
CA THR A 543 -19.97 -24.26 -1.71
C THR A 543 -21.19 -23.61 -2.36
N LYS A 544 -21.62 -24.18 -3.48
CA LYS A 544 -22.80 -23.79 -4.25
C LYS A 544 -24.06 -24.40 -3.66
N ASP A 545 -25.16 -23.64 -3.64
CA ASP A 545 -26.45 -24.13 -3.14
C ASP A 545 -27.05 -25.23 -4.04
N GLY A 546 -27.61 -26.27 -3.41
CA GLY A 546 -28.33 -27.36 -4.09
C GLY A 546 -27.45 -28.33 -4.90
N LEU A 547 -26.14 -28.39 -4.64
CA LEU A 547 -25.20 -29.24 -5.38
C LEU A 547 -24.81 -30.49 -4.60
N ASP A 548 -25.76 -31.41 -4.43
CA ASP A 548 -25.59 -32.67 -3.68
C ASP A 548 -24.79 -33.74 -4.46
N ARG A 549 -23.78 -33.33 -5.25
CA ARG A 549 -22.90 -34.25 -5.99
C ARG A 549 -21.78 -34.72 -5.07
N SER A 550 -21.84 -35.98 -4.69
CA SER A 550 -20.71 -36.70 -4.08
C SER A 550 -19.67 -37.02 -5.16
N ILE A 551 -18.42 -36.64 -4.94
CA ILE A 551 -17.26 -36.92 -5.81
C ILE A 551 -16.31 -37.86 -5.06
N THR A 552 -15.81 -38.89 -5.74
CA THR A 552 -14.85 -39.83 -5.14
C THR A 552 -13.40 -39.39 -5.35
N ILE A 553 -12.47 -39.89 -4.54
CA ILE A 553 -11.03 -39.64 -4.71
C ILE A 553 -10.53 -40.07 -6.11
N ASP A 554 -11.09 -41.13 -6.69
CA ASP A 554 -10.75 -41.62 -8.04
C ASP A 554 -11.47 -40.84 -9.16
N GLU A 555 -12.43 -39.99 -8.83
CA GLU A 555 -13.00 -39.00 -9.75
C GLU A 555 -12.18 -37.70 -9.71
N LEU A 556 -11.81 -37.21 -8.52
CA LEU A 556 -10.87 -36.09 -8.34
C LEU A 556 -9.53 -36.32 -9.04
N ARG A 557 -8.96 -37.53 -8.93
CA ARG A 557 -7.69 -37.92 -9.56
C ARG A 557 -7.70 -37.95 -11.08
N LYS A 558 -8.85 -37.85 -11.76
CA LYS A 558 -8.94 -37.71 -13.23
C LYS A 558 -8.75 -36.27 -13.72
N HIS A 559 -8.60 -35.34 -12.78
CA HIS A 559 -8.48 -33.90 -12.97
C HIS A 559 -7.22 -33.37 -12.28
N ASP A 560 -6.14 -34.16 -12.32
CA ASP A 560 -4.83 -33.80 -11.77
C ASP A 560 -3.85 -33.22 -12.82
N GLU A 561 -4.31 -33.05 -14.06
CA GLU A 561 -3.57 -32.48 -15.18
C GLU A 561 -3.63 -30.93 -15.25
N ASP A 562 -2.69 -30.31 -15.96
CA ASP A 562 -2.62 -28.84 -16.13
C ASP A 562 -3.82 -28.23 -16.89
N THR A 563 -4.57 -29.01 -17.69
CA THR A 563 -5.55 -28.47 -18.65
C THR A 563 -6.98 -28.35 -18.11
N ASN A 564 -7.33 -29.14 -17.09
CA ASN A 564 -8.68 -29.24 -16.54
C ASN A 564 -8.70 -29.42 -14.99
N PRO A 565 -7.85 -28.70 -14.23
CA PRO A 565 -7.49 -29.08 -12.86
C PRO A 565 -8.66 -28.92 -11.87
N TRP A 566 -8.91 -29.97 -11.10
CA TRP A 566 -9.78 -29.92 -9.92
C TRP A 566 -8.96 -29.97 -8.65
N PHE A 567 -9.38 -29.22 -7.63
CA PHE A 567 -8.71 -29.16 -6.33
C PHE A 567 -9.73 -29.05 -5.21
N VAL A 568 -9.31 -29.35 -3.97
CA VAL A 568 -10.18 -29.42 -2.80
C VAL A 568 -9.83 -28.36 -1.77
N VAL A 569 -10.86 -27.75 -1.17
CA VAL A 569 -10.75 -26.83 -0.04
C VAL A 569 -11.88 -27.12 0.96
N ASN A 570 -11.56 -27.37 2.23
CA ASN A 570 -12.47 -27.82 3.29
C ASN A 570 -13.26 -29.11 2.94
N GLY A 571 -12.67 -30.03 2.17
CA GLY A 571 -13.36 -31.27 1.72
C GLY A 571 -14.37 -31.09 0.58
N GLU A 572 -14.41 -29.90 -0.02
CA GLU A 572 -15.27 -29.51 -1.13
C GLU A 572 -14.45 -29.38 -2.41
N VAL A 573 -15.01 -29.75 -3.58
CA VAL A 573 -14.27 -29.85 -4.85
C VAL A 573 -14.58 -28.68 -5.78
N TYR A 574 -13.53 -28.13 -6.40
CA TYR A 574 -13.57 -26.95 -7.26
C TYR A 574 -12.89 -27.20 -8.60
N ASP A 575 -13.52 -26.74 -9.68
CA ASP A 575 -12.97 -26.75 -11.04
C ASP A 575 -12.22 -25.44 -11.33
N GLY A 576 -10.89 -25.51 -11.41
CA GLY A 576 -10.03 -24.35 -11.65
C GLY A 576 -9.91 -23.92 -13.11
N THR A 577 -10.42 -24.72 -14.06
CA THR A 577 -10.17 -24.57 -15.51
C THR A 577 -10.53 -23.18 -16.02
N ALA A 578 -11.71 -22.68 -15.65
CA ALA A 578 -12.22 -21.38 -16.10
C ALA A 578 -11.54 -20.16 -15.44
N PHE A 579 -10.53 -20.36 -14.58
CA PHE A 579 -9.82 -19.29 -13.89
C PHE A 579 -8.29 -19.32 -14.05
N LEU A 580 -7.74 -20.25 -14.85
CA LEU A 580 -6.29 -20.39 -15.08
C LEU A 580 -5.61 -19.09 -15.53
N GLU A 581 -6.19 -18.37 -16.49
CA GLU A 581 -5.67 -17.09 -16.97
C GLU A 581 -6.11 -15.89 -16.10
N GLY A 582 -7.16 -16.06 -15.28
CA GLY A 582 -7.71 -15.03 -14.41
C GLY A 582 -7.08 -14.96 -13.01
N HIS A 583 -6.33 -16.00 -12.60
CA HIS A 583 -5.73 -16.07 -11.27
C HIS A 583 -4.54 -15.09 -11.15
N PRO A 584 -4.50 -14.19 -10.14
CA PRO A 584 -3.41 -13.22 -9.99
C PRO A 584 -2.00 -13.81 -9.76
N GLY A 585 -1.91 -15.08 -9.37
CA GLY A 585 -0.66 -15.84 -9.25
C GLY A 585 -0.29 -16.64 -10.52
N GLY A 586 -1.08 -16.54 -11.58
CA GLY A 586 -0.93 -17.28 -12.83
C GLY A 586 -1.34 -18.77 -12.74
N ALA A 587 -1.65 -19.35 -13.89
CA ALA A 587 -2.22 -20.71 -14.03
C ALA A 587 -1.53 -21.80 -13.20
N THR A 588 -0.19 -21.80 -13.12
CA THR A 588 0.60 -22.79 -12.36
C THR A 588 0.28 -22.81 -10.86
N SER A 589 -0.30 -21.74 -10.31
CA SER A 589 -0.75 -21.68 -8.91
C SER A 589 -2.02 -22.52 -8.67
N ILE A 590 -2.81 -22.78 -9.72
CA ILE A 590 -3.99 -23.66 -9.69
C ILE A 590 -3.59 -25.08 -10.10
N THR A 591 -2.82 -25.26 -11.18
CA THR A 591 -2.46 -26.62 -11.64
C THR A 591 -1.53 -27.34 -10.65
N GLY A 592 -0.70 -26.59 -9.90
CA GLY A 592 0.05 -27.13 -8.77
C GLY A 592 -0.80 -27.72 -7.64
N ALA A 593 -2.09 -27.38 -7.56
CA ALA A 593 -3.08 -27.94 -6.62
C ALA A 593 -3.96 -29.05 -7.24
N ALA A 594 -3.77 -29.38 -8.52
CA ALA A 594 -4.61 -30.34 -9.23
C ALA A 594 -4.54 -31.75 -8.61
N GLY A 595 -5.70 -32.35 -8.39
CA GLY A 595 -5.89 -33.65 -7.73
C GLY A 595 -5.70 -33.68 -6.21
N GLN A 596 -5.51 -32.52 -5.55
CA GLN A 596 -5.12 -32.43 -4.13
C GLN A 596 -6.17 -31.72 -3.26
N ASP A 597 -6.12 -31.97 -1.96
CA ASP A 597 -6.58 -30.99 -0.96
C ASP A 597 -5.51 -29.91 -0.78
N ALA A 598 -5.92 -28.66 -1.01
CA ALA A 598 -5.09 -27.46 -0.92
C ALA A 598 -5.61 -26.49 0.14
N THR A 599 -6.38 -26.98 1.13
CA THR A 599 -7.03 -26.17 2.17
C THR A 599 -6.06 -25.24 2.91
N ASP A 600 -4.94 -25.79 3.40
CA ASP A 600 -3.94 -25.03 4.16
C ASP A 600 -3.28 -23.95 3.29
N GLU A 601 -2.82 -24.31 2.09
CA GLU A 601 -2.22 -23.39 1.13
C GLU A 601 -3.22 -22.28 0.72
N PHE A 602 -4.47 -22.65 0.41
CA PHE A 602 -5.50 -21.72 -0.04
C PHE A 602 -5.87 -20.72 1.06
N MET A 603 -6.19 -21.22 2.27
CA MET A 603 -6.67 -20.41 3.38
C MET A 603 -5.60 -19.48 3.97
N ALA A 604 -4.32 -19.81 3.81
CA ALA A 604 -3.20 -18.98 4.29
C ALA A 604 -2.90 -17.76 3.40
N ILE A 605 -3.23 -17.80 2.11
CA ILE A 605 -2.81 -16.77 1.13
C ILE A 605 -3.98 -16.04 0.44
N HIS A 606 -5.19 -16.61 0.40
CA HIS A 606 -6.33 -16.03 -0.30
C HIS A 606 -7.25 -15.21 0.62
N SER A 607 -7.67 -14.05 0.12
CA SER A 607 -8.59 -13.14 0.83
C SER A 607 -10.01 -13.71 0.97
N GLU A 608 -10.78 -13.18 1.92
CA GLU A 608 -12.19 -13.52 2.11
C GLU A 608 -13.03 -13.41 0.82
N THR A 609 -12.78 -12.43 -0.06
CA THR A 609 -13.48 -12.31 -1.35
C THR A 609 -13.06 -13.38 -2.37
N ALA A 610 -11.84 -13.89 -2.28
CA ALA A 610 -11.45 -15.05 -3.09
C ALA A 610 -12.13 -16.34 -2.59
N LYS A 611 -12.42 -16.43 -1.28
CA LYS A 611 -13.27 -17.50 -0.70
C LYS A 611 -14.73 -17.36 -1.15
N GLU A 612 -15.28 -16.13 -1.18
CA GLU A 612 -16.63 -15.85 -1.74
C GLU A 612 -16.74 -16.35 -3.21
N MET A 613 -15.71 -16.15 -4.03
CA MET A 613 -15.71 -16.55 -5.44
C MET A 613 -15.82 -18.07 -5.67
N MET A 614 -15.36 -18.89 -4.71
CA MET A 614 -15.29 -20.35 -4.84
C MET A 614 -16.62 -21.02 -5.22
N GLN A 615 -17.76 -20.42 -4.85
CA GLN A 615 -19.10 -20.93 -5.21
C GLN A 615 -19.32 -21.08 -6.72
N HIS A 616 -18.64 -20.28 -7.54
CA HIS A 616 -18.74 -20.34 -9.00
C HIS A 616 -18.01 -21.55 -9.58
N TYR A 617 -16.97 -22.01 -8.89
CA TYR A 617 -16.10 -23.12 -9.27
C TYR A 617 -16.45 -24.42 -8.56
N HIS A 618 -17.30 -24.39 -7.51
CA HIS A 618 -17.74 -25.57 -6.77
C HIS A 618 -18.55 -26.52 -7.67
N ILE A 619 -18.10 -27.77 -7.70
CA ILE A 619 -18.65 -28.83 -8.58
C ILE A 619 -19.18 -30.05 -7.82
N GLY A 620 -18.96 -30.14 -6.51
CA GLY A 620 -19.46 -31.20 -5.62
C GLY A 620 -18.66 -31.29 -4.32
N SER A 621 -19.14 -32.08 -3.38
CA SER A 621 -18.44 -32.41 -2.13
C SER A 621 -17.72 -33.75 -2.27
N LEU A 622 -16.59 -33.94 -1.59
CA LEU A 622 -16.00 -35.28 -1.50
C LEU A 622 -16.91 -36.22 -0.68
N ASP A 623 -16.92 -37.51 -1.04
CA ASP A 623 -17.55 -38.53 -0.19
C ASP A 623 -16.83 -38.67 1.18
N GLU A 624 -17.48 -39.31 2.14
CA GLU A 624 -16.98 -39.41 3.52
C GLU A 624 -15.67 -40.20 3.63
N ALA A 625 -15.49 -41.27 2.84
CA ALA A 625 -14.25 -42.03 2.80
C ALA A 625 -13.10 -41.20 2.17
N SER A 626 -13.38 -40.51 1.06
CA SER A 626 -12.45 -39.65 0.34
C SER A 626 -12.01 -38.44 1.17
N ARG A 627 -12.90 -37.91 2.03
CA ARG A 627 -12.53 -36.88 3.03
C ARG A 627 -11.63 -37.43 4.11
N THR A 628 -11.89 -38.62 4.65
CA THR A 628 -11.01 -39.26 5.65
C THR A 628 -9.60 -39.49 5.07
N ILE A 629 -9.51 -40.04 3.85
CA ILE A 629 -8.26 -40.29 3.13
C ILE A 629 -7.40 -39.02 2.98
N LEU A 630 -8.02 -37.87 2.66
CA LEU A 630 -7.31 -36.61 2.47
C LEU A 630 -7.03 -35.84 3.78
N SER A 631 -7.98 -35.82 4.72
CA SER A 631 -7.90 -34.97 5.92
C SER A 631 -7.00 -35.53 7.03
N GLU A 632 -6.97 -36.85 7.22
CA GLU A 632 -6.13 -37.47 8.25
C GLU A 632 -4.68 -37.68 7.76
N GLY A 633 -4.43 -37.51 6.46
CA GLY A 633 -3.22 -37.99 5.80
C GLY A 633 -3.11 -39.52 5.81
N ILE A 634 -4.21 -40.21 6.11
CA ILE A 634 -4.33 -41.66 6.04
C ILE A 634 -4.52 -42.03 4.57
N GLU A 635 -3.39 -42.08 3.87
CA GLU A 635 -3.08 -43.35 3.23
C GLU A 635 -3.34 -44.47 4.25
N GLU A 636 -4.38 -45.28 4.03
CA GLU A 636 -4.24 -46.70 4.28
C GLU A 636 -3.20 -47.23 3.27
N VAL A 637 -1.94 -46.89 3.51
CA VAL A 637 -0.88 -47.89 3.52
C VAL A 637 -1.15 -48.68 4.80
N PRO A 638 -1.68 -49.92 4.71
CA PRO A 638 -1.71 -50.77 5.87
C PRO A 638 -0.28 -50.95 6.35
N SER A 639 -0.08 -50.79 7.66
CA SER A 639 1.06 -51.37 8.34
C SER A 639 1.29 -52.78 7.79
N GLU A 640 2.52 -53.09 7.37
CA GLU A 640 3.00 -54.38 6.86
C GLU A 640 2.85 -54.72 5.35
N THR A 641 2.29 -53.89 4.44
CA THR A 641 2.18 -54.32 3.01
C THR A 641 2.56 -53.35 1.86
N ALA A 642 2.63 -52.03 2.02
CA ALA A 642 3.13 -51.18 0.92
C ALA A 642 4.67 -51.18 0.85
N ALA A 643 5.23 -51.26 -0.36
CA ALA A 643 6.67 -51.15 -0.57
C ALA A 643 7.15 -49.70 -0.30
N PRO A 644 8.26 -49.50 0.44
CA PRO A 644 8.78 -48.15 0.70
C PRO A 644 9.13 -47.41 -0.59
N ARG A 645 8.59 -46.19 -0.78
CA ARG A 645 8.75 -45.42 -2.01
C ARG A 645 10.22 -45.05 -2.28
N GLU A 646 10.63 -45.15 -3.54
CA GLU A 646 12.03 -44.89 -3.95
C GLU A 646 12.43 -43.41 -3.85
N VAL A 647 11.45 -42.49 -3.88
CA VAL A 647 11.66 -41.03 -3.94
C VAL A 647 10.90 -40.31 -2.82
N PHE A 648 11.62 -39.50 -2.04
CA PHE A 648 11.10 -38.80 -0.84
C PHE A 648 10.28 -37.55 -1.17
N LEU A 649 10.80 -36.65 -2.01
CA LEU A 649 10.10 -35.42 -2.38
C LEU A 649 8.96 -35.74 -3.36
N GLN A 650 7.77 -35.21 -3.05
CA GLN A 650 6.57 -35.35 -3.87
C GLN A 650 6.02 -33.96 -4.17
N SER A 651 5.88 -33.60 -5.45
CA SER A 651 5.53 -32.22 -5.85
C SER A 651 4.11 -31.84 -5.42
N LYS A 652 3.23 -32.84 -5.30
CA LYS A 652 1.83 -32.73 -4.88
C LYS A 652 1.58 -33.07 -3.40
N VAL A 653 2.49 -33.75 -2.72
CA VAL A 653 2.22 -34.34 -1.38
C VAL A 653 3.23 -33.86 -0.33
N TRP A 654 2.74 -33.56 0.88
CA TRP A 654 3.58 -33.24 2.03
C TRP A 654 4.12 -34.53 2.67
N THR A 655 5.44 -34.77 2.56
CA THR A 655 6.14 -35.93 3.12
C THR A 655 6.90 -35.57 4.39
N LYS A 656 7.05 -36.50 5.33
CA LYS A 656 7.66 -36.23 6.64
C LYS A 656 9.07 -36.81 6.72
N ALA A 657 10.03 -36.00 7.14
CA ALA A 657 11.36 -36.48 7.52
C ALA A 657 11.68 -36.09 8.96
N LEU A 658 12.43 -36.96 9.64
CA LEU A 658 12.75 -36.84 11.06
C LEU A 658 14.03 -35.99 11.23
N LEU A 659 13.97 -34.86 11.92
CA LEU A 659 15.16 -34.06 12.23
C LEU A 659 16.09 -34.85 13.15
N SER A 660 17.16 -35.41 12.59
CA SER A 660 18.07 -36.34 13.27
C SER A 660 19.37 -35.70 13.73
N ALA A 661 19.78 -34.55 13.16
CA ALA A 661 20.91 -33.78 13.69
C ALA A 661 20.81 -32.27 13.43
N LYS A 662 21.49 -31.48 14.28
CA LYS A 662 21.80 -30.07 14.08
C LYS A 662 23.31 -29.85 14.22
N LYS A 663 24.02 -29.58 13.12
CA LYS A 663 25.45 -29.21 13.13
C LYS A 663 25.57 -27.68 13.07
N SER A 664 26.11 -27.05 14.11
CA SER A 664 26.43 -25.62 14.05
C SER A 664 27.65 -25.38 13.14
N ILE A 665 27.58 -24.35 12.30
CA ILE A 665 28.62 -23.94 11.35
C ILE A 665 29.18 -22.57 11.76
N SER A 666 28.29 -21.64 12.10
CA SER A 666 28.63 -20.35 12.71
C SER A 666 27.67 -20.05 13.87
N SER A 667 27.83 -18.91 14.54
CA SER A 667 26.86 -18.43 15.55
C SER A 667 25.43 -18.35 15.00
N ASP A 668 25.27 -17.98 13.72
CA ASP A 668 24.00 -17.77 13.05
C ASP A 668 23.70 -18.78 11.94
N THR A 669 24.48 -19.85 11.75
CA THR A 669 24.29 -20.81 10.65
C THR A 669 24.43 -22.25 11.13
N ARG A 670 23.49 -23.12 10.74
CA ARG A 670 23.51 -24.57 11.02
C ARG A 670 23.17 -25.39 9.77
N ILE A 671 23.63 -26.64 9.74
CA ILE A 671 23.07 -27.70 8.89
C ILE A 671 22.07 -28.49 9.72
N PHE A 672 20.87 -28.65 9.18
CA PHE A 672 19.81 -29.50 9.71
C PHE A 672 19.76 -30.78 8.87
N THR A 673 20.00 -31.92 9.51
CA THR A 673 19.96 -33.25 8.86
C THR A 673 18.63 -33.91 9.19
N PHE A 674 17.95 -34.37 8.16
CA PHE A 674 16.67 -35.08 8.25
C PHE A 674 16.87 -36.51 7.76
N THR A 675 16.45 -37.49 8.55
CA THR A 675 16.39 -38.89 8.14
C THR A 675 15.09 -39.14 7.39
N LEU A 676 15.22 -39.76 6.22
CA LEU A 676 14.12 -40.11 5.32
C LEU A 676 13.46 -41.43 5.77
N GLU A 677 12.48 -41.94 5.02
CA GLU A 677 11.66 -43.08 5.46
C GLU A 677 12.44 -44.40 5.52
N HIS A 678 13.48 -44.55 4.68
CA HIS A 678 14.41 -45.68 4.70
C HIS A 678 15.75 -45.32 4.08
N GLU A 679 16.80 -46.05 4.45
CA GLU A 679 18.20 -45.76 4.07
C GLU A 679 18.45 -45.73 2.55
N ASN A 680 17.59 -46.38 1.75
CA ASN A 680 17.72 -46.45 0.29
C ASN A 680 16.89 -45.41 -0.48
N GLN A 681 16.07 -44.62 0.22
CA GLN A 681 15.18 -43.62 -0.37
C GLN A 681 15.96 -42.44 -0.93
N THR A 682 15.81 -42.14 -2.22
CA THR A 682 16.40 -40.96 -2.86
C THR A 682 15.64 -39.69 -2.49
N ILE A 683 16.31 -38.54 -2.49
CA ILE A 683 15.67 -37.25 -2.17
C ILE A 683 14.65 -36.84 -3.25
N GLY A 684 14.97 -36.94 -4.54
CA GLY A 684 14.06 -36.57 -5.63
C GLY A 684 14.08 -35.10 -6.04
N LEU A 685 15.22 -34.40 -5.88
CA LEU A 685 15.35 -32.98 -6.23
C LEU A 685 16.17 -32.77 -7.51
N PRO A 686 15.55 -32.33 -8.62
CA PRO A 686 16.28 -31.91 -9.83
C PRO A 686 17.25 -30.75 -9.54
N ILE A 687 18.34 -30.72 -10.29
CA ILE A 687 19.42 -29.75 -10.08
C ILE A 687 18.93 -28.36 -10.49
N GLY A 688 18.99 -27.38 -9.57
CA GLY A 688 18.45 -26.04 -9.79
C GLY A 688 17.00 -25.84 -9.32
N GLN A 689 16.40 -26.84 -8.65
CA GLN A 689 15.10 -26.71 -8.00
C GLN A 689 15.22 -26.73 -6.47
N HIS A 690 14.13 -26.34 -5.81
CA HIS A 690 14.01 -26.15 -4.37
C HIS A 690 13.04 -27.16 -3.75
N LEU A 691 13.06 -27.27 -2.42
CA LEU A 691 11.97 -27.88 -1.65
C LEU A 691 11.30 -26.82 -0.77
N MET A 692 10.04 -27.06 -0.41
CA MET A 692 9.37 -26.38 0.69
C MET A 692 9.53 -27.17 1.98
N MET A 693 9.68 -26.46 3.10
CA MET A 693 9.59 -26.99 4.45
C MET A 693 8.42 -26.33 5.17
N ARG A 694 7.61 -27.13 5.88
CA ARG A 694 6.49 -26.69 6.72
C ARG A 694 6.69 -27.15 8.16
N LEU A 695 6.58 -26.20 9.08
CA LEU A 695 6.37 -26.45 10.51
C LEU A 695 4.96 -25.97 10.88
N ARG A 696 4.27 -26.69 11.76
CA ARG A 696 3.03 -26.19 12.38
C ARG A 696 3.33 -25.73 13.80
N ASP A 697 2.81 -24.57 14.16
CA ASP A 697 2.87 -24.09 15.54
C ASP A 697 2.08 -25.04 16.46
N PRO A 698 2.64 -25.52 17.59
CA PRO A 698 2.02 -26.58 18.38
C PRO A 698 0.78 -26.13 19.16
N VAL A 699 0.56 -24.82 19.33
CA VAL A 699 -0.56 -24.25 20.11
C VAL A 699 -1.70 -23.80 19.19
N THR A 700 -1.37 -23.09 18.12
CA THR A 700 -2.33 -22.48 17.17
C THR A 700 -2.59 -23.32 15.92
N ARG A 701 -1.75 -24.33 15.66
CA ARG A 701 -1.71 -25.13 14.41
C ARG A 701 -1.40 -24.36 13.12
N GLU A 702 -1.09 -23.06 13.20
CA GLU A 702 -0.70 -22.23 12.04
C GLU A 702 0.52 -22.84 11.31
N ALA A 703 0.45 -22.95 9.99
CA ALA A 703 1.52 -23.49 9.15
C ALA A 703 2.53 -22.41 8.74
N ILE A 704 3.77 -22.53 9.23
CA ILE A 704 4.91 -21.73 8.80
C ILE A 704 5.62 -22.47 7.66
N ILE A 705 5.53 -21.95 6.44
CA ILE A 705 6.08 -22.56 5.22
C ILE A 705 7.18 -21.67 4.60
N ARG A 706 8.32 -22.25 4.20
CA ARG A 706 9.38 -21.56 3.42
C ARG A 706 10.10 -22.52 2.48
N SER A 707 10.61 -21.99 1.37
CA SER A 707 11.46 -22.72 0.42
C SER A 707 12.94 -22.71 0.84
N TYR A 708 13.66 -23.78 0.53
CA TYR A 708 15.10 -23.95 0.74
C TYR A 708 15.70 -24.82 -0.38
N THR A 709 16.94 -24.56 -0.78
CA THR A 709 17.75 -25.54 -1.54
C THR A 709 18.67 -26.29 -0.56
N PRO A 710 18.60 -27.64 -0.50
CA PRO A 710 19.49 -28.43 0.33
C PRO A 710 20.93 -28.45 -0.23
N ILE A 711 21.86 -28.93 0.59
CA ILE A 711 23.25 -29.20 0.17
C ILE A 711 23.43 -30.65 -0.31
N SER A 712 22.48 -31.54 0.01
CA SER A 712 22.38 -32.88 -0.56
C SER A 712 22.12 -32.87 -2.07
N GLU A 713 22.49 -33.95 -2.76
CA GLU A 713 22.14 -34.21 -4.16
C GLU A 713 20.73 -34.82 -4.25
N GLY A 714 20.01 -34.62 -5.37
CA GLY A 714 18.69 -35.24 -5.57
C GLY A 714 18.70 -36.77 -5.54
N THR A 715 19.88 -37.36 -5.78
CA THR A 715 20.20 -38.78 -5.77
C THR A 715 20.71 -39.29 -4.41
N ASP A 716 21.00 -38.42 -3.44
CA ASP A 716 21.41 -38.84 -2.09
C ASP A 716 20.33 -39.71 -1.44
N LYS A 717 20.77 -40.68 -0.63
CA LYS A 717 19.90 -41.69 -0.04
C LYS A 717 19.81 -41.60 1.48
N GLY A 718 18.61 -41.84 2.01
CA GLY A 718 18.33 -42.01 3.44
C GLY A 718 18.44 -40.76 4.32
N THR A 719 19.16 -39.72 3.89
CA THR A 719 19.26 -38.44 4.62
C THR A 719 19.22 -37.23 3.67
N LEU A 720 18.58 -36.16 4.14
CA LEU A 720 18.48 -34.85 3.49
C LEU A 720 19.14 -33.80 4.38
N GLN A 721 20.07 -33.01 3.85
CA GLN A 721 20.75 -31.94 4.58
C GLN A 721 20.39 -30.56 4.05
N VAL A 722 19.86 -29.70 4.93
CA VAL A 722 19.52 -28.30 4.61
C VAL A 722 20.40 -27.37 5.43
N LEU A 723 21.24 -26.58 4.77
CA LEU A 723 21.98 -25.50 5.40
C LEU A 723 21.08 -24.27 5.55
N VAL A 724 21.00 -23.70 6.75
CA VAL A 724 20.11 -22.57 7.07
C VAL A 724 20.83 -21.53 7.93
N LYS A 725 20.77 -20.27 7.52
CA LYS A 725 21.14 -19.11 8.34
C LYS A 725 19.95 -18.72 9.22
N VAL A 726 20.14 -18.76 10.54
CA VAL A 726 19.16 -18.47 11.58
C VAL A 726 19.15 -16.97 11.88
N TYR A 727 18.09 -16.31 11.43
CA TYR A 727 17.86 -14.89 11.72
C TYR A 727 17.22 -14.76 13.10
N PHE A 728 18.04 -14.50 14.12
CA PHE A 728 17.60 -14.17 15.48
C PHE A 728 16.91 -12.80 15.56
N ASP A 729 16.21 -12.56 16.66
CA ASP A 729 15.70 -11.22 16.98
C ASP A 729 16.85 -10.27 17.31
N THR A 730 16.77 -9.04 16.80
CA THR A 730 17.61 -7.91 17.23
C THR A 730 16.74 -6.87 17.93
N VAL A 731 17.36 -5.92 18.62
CA VAL A 731 16.66 -4.80 19.30
C VAL A 731 15.79 -3.99 18.32
N GLU A 732 16.15 -3.98 17.04
CA GLU A 732 15.53 -3.20 15.97
C GLU A 732 14.58 -4.01 15.08
N ARG A 733 14.68 -5.35 15.08
CA ARG A 733 13.97 -6.20 14.10
C ARG A 733 13.70 -7.61 14.62
N ALA A 734 12.45 -8.05 14.50
CA ALA A 734 12.07 -9.44 14.74
C ALA A 734 12.73 -10.40 13.73
N GLY A 735 13.25 -11.51 14.24
CA GLY A 735 13.94 -12.56 13.49
C GLY A 735 13.00 -13.44 12.66
N GLY A 736 13.58 -14.27 11.80
CA GLY A 736 12.84 -15.08 10.83
C GLY A 736 11.98 -16.15 11.49
N LYS A 737 10.64 -16.03 11.39
CA LYS A 737 9.66 -16.99 11.96
C LYS A 737 10.08 -18.45 11.77
N MET A 738 10.28 -18.87 10.52
CA MET A 738 10.67 -20.25 10.17
C MET A 738 12.03 -20.65 10.73
N THR A 739 13.05 -19.79 10.58
CA THR A 739 14.42 -20.14 10.98
C THR A 739 14.57 -20.22 12.50
N LYS A 740 13.85 -19.38 13.26
CA LYS A 740 13.77 -19.49 14.72
C LYS A 740 12.98 -20.72 15.16
N ALA A 741 11.86 -21.04 14.51
CA ALA A 741 11.08 -22.24 14.82
C ALA A 741 11.89 -23.53 14.54
N LEU A 742 12.58 -23.59 13.40
CA LEU A 742 13.45 -24.71 13.04
C LEU A 742 14.65 -24.85 13.99
N ASP A 743 15.22 -23.74 14.48
CA ASP A 743 16.27 -23.79 15.51
C ASP A 743 15.73 -24.16 16.91
N ALA A 744 14.47 -23.85 17.21
CA ALA A 744 13.84 -24.15 18.50
C ALA A 744 13.37 -25.61 18.66
N ILE A 745 12.92 -26.29 17.60
CA ILE A 745 12.44 -27.69 17.72
C ILE A 745 13.57 -28.66 18.12
N PRO A 746 13.31 -29.69 18.95
CA PRO A 746 14.32 -30.67 19.32
C PRO A 746 14.67 -31.61 18.16
N VAL A 747 15.85 -32.25 18.25
CA VAL A 747 16.15 -33.47 17.48
C VAL A 747 15.13 -34.55 17.85
N GLY A 748 14.65 -35.32 16.86
CA GLY A 748 13.51 -36.23 17.00
C GLY A 748 12.15 -35.61 16.64
N HIS A 749 12.10 -34.35 16.22
CA HIS A 749 10.86 -33.73 15.71
C HIS A 749 10.73 -33.96 14.19
N PHE A 750 9.54 -34.31 13.72
CA PHE A 750 9.24 -34.39 12.28
C PHE A 750 9.08 -32.99 11.66
N VAL A 751 9.49 -32.85 10.41
CA VAL A 751 9.23 -31.66 9.58
C VAL A 751 8.57 -32.12 8.28
N ASP A 752 7.57 -31.38 7.81
CA ASP A 752 6.87 -31.65 6.55
C ASP A 752 7.64 -31.02 5.38
N PHE A 753 7.78 -31.74 4.26
CA PHE A 753 8.46 -31.32 3.04
C PHE A 753 7.54 -31.48 1.82
N LYS A 754 7.65 -30.60 0.82
CA LYS A 754 6.95 -30.71 -0.48
C LYS A 754 7.86 -30.22 -1.60
N GLY A 755 7.88 -30.88 -2.74
CA GLY A 755 8.78 -30.55 -3.85
C GLY A 755 9.01 -31.73 -4.81
N PRO A 756 9.77 -31.55 -5.90
CA PRO A 756 10.58 -30.37 -6.20
C PRO A 756 9.73 -29.19 -6.71
N ILE A 757 10.25 -27.97 -6.52
CA ILE A 757 9.64 -26.72 -6.97
C ILE A 757 10.73 -25.84 -7.58
N GLY A 758 10.57 -25.44 -8.83
CA GLY A 758 11.45 -24.49 -9.49
C GLY A 758 11.04 -24.27 -10.94
N LYS A 759 11.66 -23.30 -11.61
CA LYS A 759 11.52 -23.11 -13.07
C LYS A 759 12.80 -23.50 -13.82
N PHE A 760 13.93 -23.62 -13.15
CA PHE A 760 15.20 -24.03 -13.74
C PHE A 760 15.45 -25.51 -13.46
N GLU A 761 16.03 -26.20 -14.43
CA GLU A 761 16.57 -27.55 -14.24
C GLU A 761 17.85 -27.70 -15.06
N TYR A 762 18.97 -28.02 -14.42
CA TYR A 762 20.18 -28.42 -15.11
C TYR A 762 20.14 -29.93 -15.39
N LEU A 763 20.36 -30.32 -16.66
CA LEU A 763 20.26 -31.71 -17.10
C LEU A 763 21.64 -32.37 -17.18
N LYS A 764 22.54 -31.79 -17.99
CA LYS A 764 23.98 -32.14 -18.18
C LYS A 764 24.55 -31.43 -19.40
N ASN A 765 25.87 -31.32 -19.51
CA ASN A 765 26.58 -30.93 -20.75
C ASN A 765 26.03 -29.63 -21.37
N GLY A 766 25.83 -28.61 -20.54
CA GLY A 766 25.27 -27.31 -20.90
C GLY A 766 23.75 -27.30 -21.13
N HIS A 767 23.09 -28.45 -21.24
CA HIS A 767 21.64 -28.51 -21.43
C HIS A 767 20.89 -28.28 -20.11
N CYS A 768 19.91 -27.39 -20.16
CA CYS A 768 19.01 -27.07 -19.06
C CYS A 768 17.60 -26.77 -19.57
N THR A 769 16.62 -26.64 -18.67
CA THR A 769 15.30 -26.08 -18.99
C THR A 769 15.01 -24.82 -18.16
N ILE A 770 14.24 -23.89 -18.73
CA ILE A 770 13.67 -22.72 -18.05
C ILE A 770 12.17 -22.69 -18.36
N GLY A 771 11.35 -23.01 -17.36
CA GLY A 771 9.89 -23.16 -17.51
C GLY A 771 9.51 -24.23 -18.53
N GLY A 772 10.22 -25.38 -18.51
CA GLY A 772 10.04 -26.48 -19.47
C GLY A 772 10.62 -26.21 -20.87
N LYS A 773 11.08 -24.99 -21.18
CA LYS A 773 11.73 -24.68 -22.47
C LYS A 773 13.21 -25.05 -22.41
N PRO A 774 13.74 -25.85 -23.35
CA PRO A 774 15.15 -26.22 -23.37
C PRO A 774 16.04 -25.02 -23.72
N ARG A 775 17.19 -24.92 -23.06
CA ARG A 775 18.29 -23.97 -23.34
C ARG A 775 19.62 -24.72 -23.31
N PHE A 776 20.60 -24.23 -24.07
CA PHE A 776 21.97 -24.72 -24.04
C PHE A 776 22.88 -23.59 -23.55
N VAL A 777 23.76 -23.88 -22.60
CA VAL A 777 24.61 -22.92 -21.90
C VAL A 777 26.05 -23.44 -21.91
N LYS A 778 26.97 -22.69 -22.53
CA LYS A 778 28.42 -22.95 -22.53
C LYS A 778 29.13 -22.37 -21.32
N ARG A 779 28.57 -21.31 -20.70
CA ARG A 779 29.13 -20.65 -19.51
C ARG A 779 28.05 -20.24 -18.51
N PHE A 780 28.22 -20.68 -17.26
CA PHE A 780 27.51 -20.14 -16.11
C PHE A 780 28.32 -19.04 -15.42
N VAL A 781 27.64 -17.96 -15.05
CA VAL A 781 28.16 -16.90 -14.17
C VAL A 781 27.36 -16.94 -12.87
N MET A 782 27.93 -17.53 -11.84
CA MET A 782 27.28 -17.82 -10.57
C MET A 782 27.65 -16.75 -9.54
N ILE A 783 26.67 -15.99 -9.03
CA ILE A 783 26.90 -14.83 -8.16
C ILE A 783 26.03 -14.94 -6.90
N CYS A 784 26.68 -14.99 -5.74
CA CYS A 784 25.99 -15.32 -4.49
C CYS A 784 26.59 -14.66 -3.23
N ALA A 785 25.91 -14.86 -2.09
CA ALA A 785 26.40 -14.51 -0.76
C ALA A 785 25.66 -15.29 0.33
N GLY A 786 26.36 -15.67 1.39
CA GLY A 786 25.80 -16.38 2.55
C GLY A 786 25.06 -17.65 2.15
N SER A 787 23.84 -17.85 2.65
CA SER A 787 23.03 -19.03 2.30
C SER A 787 22.60 -19.09 0.83
N GLY A 788 22.78 -18.01 0.05
CA GLY A 788 22.59 -18.02 -1.40
C GLY A 788 23.61 -18.88 -2.15
N ILE A 789 24.62 -19.45 -1.47
CA ILE A 789 25.52 -20.43 -2.06
C ILE A 789 24.84 -21.77 -2.37
N THR A 790 23.76 -22.18 -1.68
CA THR A 790 23.28 -23.58 -1.82
C THR A 790 22.67 -23.92 -3.20
N PRO A 791 21.92 -23.03 -3.89
CA PRO A 791 21.53 -23.26 -5.29
C PRO A 791 22.73 -23.26 -6.24
N ILE A 792 23.69 -22.36 -6.01
CA ILE A 792 24.93 -22.26 -6.80
C ILE A 792 25.74 -23.55 -6.68
N PHE A 793 25.96 -24.05 -5.47
CA PHE A 793 26.68 -25.29 -5.19
C PHE A 793 26.00 -26.50 -5.83
N GLN A 794 24.66 -26.57 -5.82
CA GLN A 794 23.92 -27.66 -6.45
C GLN A 794 24.21 -27.76 -7.96
N VAL A 795 24.19 -26.63 -8.69
CA VAL A 795 24.48 -26.59 -10.13
C VAL A 795 25.98 -26.75 -10.41
N LEU A 796 26.84 -26.08 -9.64
CA LEU A 796 28.29 -26.14 -9.78
C LEU A 796 28.82 -27.57 -9.64
N ARG A 797 28.32 -28.31 -8.64
CA ARG A 797 28.65 -29.72 -8.40
C ARG A 797 28.20 -30.61 -9.56
N ALA A 798 27.00 -30.39 -10.10
CA ALA A 798 26.52 -31.17 -11.24
C ALA A 798 27.38 -30.97 -12.50
N VAL A 799 27.83 -29.74 -12.78
CA VAL A 799 28.76 -29.46 -13.89
C VAL A 799 30.13 -30.11 -13.62
N LEU A 800 30.72 -29.86 -12.44
CA LEU A 800 32.12 -30.22 -12.17
C LEU A 800 32.37 -31.68 -11.77
N ASN A 801 31.32 -32.43 -11.37
CA ASN A 801 31.43 -33.87 -11.14
C ASN A 801 31.42 -34.68 -12.46
N ASP A 802 30.83 -34.15 -13.54
CA ASP A 802 30.91 -34.77 -14.87
C ASP A 802 32.21 -34.32 -15.57
N PRO A 803 33.13 -35.22 -15.96
CA PRO A 803 34.36 -34.86 -16.66
C PRO A 803 34.15 -34.58 -18.16
N GLU A 804 33.04 -35.02 -18.76
CA GLU A 804 32.71 -34.79 -20.18
C GLU A 804 31.96 -33.47 -20.40
N ASP A 805 31.50 -32.82 -19.33
CA ASP A 805 30.73 -31.58 -19.39
C ASP A 805 31.63 -30.36 -19.71
N ALA A 806 31.62 -29.94 -20.97
CA ALA A 806 32.44 -28.81 -21.44
C ALA A 806 32.03 -27.42 -20.89
N THR A 807 30.97 -27.33 -20.06
CA THR A 807 30.45 -26.06 -19.52
C THR A 807 31.44 -25.39 -18.59
N LYS A 808 31.66 -24.09 -18.77
CA LYS A 808 32.55 -23.28 -17.92
C LYS A 808 31.79 -22.57 -16.81
N CYS A 809 32.39 -22.44 -15.65
CA CYS A 809 31.82 -21.75 -14.50
C CYS A 809 32.70 -20.58 -14.04
N LEU A 810 32.07 -19.47 -13.70
CA LEU A 810 32.66 -18.39 -12.90
C LEU A 810 31.83 -18.26 -11.62
N VAL A 811 32.45 -18.38 -10.44
CA VAL A 811 31.76 -18.26 -9.15
C VAL A 811 32.27 -17.01 -8.43
N LEU A 812 31.37 -16.07 -8.14
CA LEU A 812 31.60 -14.87 -7.34
C LEU A 812 30.79 -14.98 -6.04
N ASP A 813 31.44 -15.26 -4.92
CA ASP A 813 30.79 -15.36 -3.60
C ASP A 813 31.20 -14.19 -2.69
N GLY A 814 30.23 -13.37 -2.29
CA GLY A 814 30.42 -12.04 -1.71
C GLY A 814 29.99 -11.92 -0.25
N ASN A 815 30.89 -12.15 0.70
CA ASN A 815 30.59 -12.27 2.12
C ASN A 815 31.08 -11.10 2.99
N ARG A 816 30.79 -11.15 4.29
CA ARG A 816 31.23 -10.13 5.26
C ARG A 816 32.56 -10.51 5.86
N LEU A 817 32.58 -11.56 6.67
CA LEU A 817 33.78 -12.15 7.26
C LEU A 817 34.18 -13.42 6.49
N GLU A 818 35.42 -13.89 6.66
CA GLU A 818 35.86 -15.18 6.10
C GLU A 818 35.07 -16.37 6.68
N SER A 819 34.56 -16.23 7.91
CA SER A 819 33.66 -17.18 8.57
C SER A 819 32.19 -17.13 8.10
N ASP A 820 31.83 -16.19 7.21
CA ASP A 820 30.54 -16.18 6.52
C ASP A 820 30.57 -16.97 5.19
N ILE A 821 31.73 -17.45 4.74
CA ILE A 821 31.86 -18.27 3.52
C ILE A 821 31.37 -19.69 3.82
N LEU A 822 30.20 -20.04 3.27
CA LEU A 822 29.53 -21.32 3.53
C LEU A 822 29.88 -22.35 2.45
N CYS A 823 29.93 -23.64 2.81
CA CYS A 823 30.35 -24.76 1.92
C CYS A 823 31.75 -24.61 1.30
N ARG A 824 32.65 -23.84 1.95
CA ARG A 824 33.97 -23.50 1.40
C ARG A 824 34.87 -24.71 1.17
N GLU A 825 34.98 -25.62 2.12
CA GLU A 825 35.88 -26.78 2.00
C GLU A 825 35.44 -27.69 0.85
N GLU A 826 34.11 -27.82 0.68
CA GLU A 826 33.47 -28.57 -0.38
C GLU A 826 33.65 -27.92 -1.76
N ILE A 827 33.53 -26.59 -1.85
CA ILE A 827 33.68 -25.84 -3.12
C ILE A 827 35.15 -25.69 -3.52
N ASP A 828 36.04 -25.36 -2.58
CA ASP A 828 37.49 -25.30 -2.81
C ASP A 828 38.01 -26.69 -3.23
N GLY A 829 37.47 -27.77 -2.64
CA GLY A 829 37.77 -29.15 -3.01
C GLY A 829 37.28 -29.55 -4.41
N LEU A 830 36.08 -29.12 -4.81
CA LEU A 830 35.47 -29.40 -6.11
C LEU A 830 36.18 -28.71 -7.29
N VAL A 831 36.66 -27.48 -7.09
CA VAL A 831 37.29 -26.65 -8.13
C VAL A 831 38.79 -26.97 -8.29
N LYS A 832 39.43 -27.52 -7.26
CA LYS A 832 40.87 -27.84 -7.24
C LYS A 832 41.24 -28.88 -8.31
N GLY A 833 42.16 -28.52 -9.20
CA GLY A 833 42.55 -29.33 -10.36
C GLY A 833 41.59 -29.20 -11.56
N GLN A 834 40.57 -28.32 -11.47
CA GLN A 834 39.60 -28.02 -12.53
C GLN A 834 39.58 -26.52 -12.87
N GLU A 835 40.66 -25.79 -12.59
CA GLU A 835 40.73 -24.32 -12.69
C GLU A 835 40.55 -23.78 -14.14
N GLU A 836 40.70 -24.61 -15.17
CA GLU A 836 40.38 -24.26 -16.56
C GLU A 836 38.88 -24.37 -16.92
N ARG A 837 38.11 -25.14 -16.12
CA ARG A 837 36.65 -25.29 -16.21
C ARG A 837 35.92 -24.32 -15.28
N CYS A 838 36.38 -24.19 -14.03
CA CYS A 838 35.77 -23.28 -13.05
C CYS A 838 36.78 -22.29 -12.46
N ARG A 839 36.40 -21.00 -12.48
CA ARG A 839 37.12 -19.94 -11.79
C ARG A 839 36.32 -19.47 -10.57
N LEU A 840 36.87 -19.73 -9.39
CA LEU A 840 36.28 -19.43 -8.09
C LEU A 840 36.91 -18.17 -7.48
N LEU A 841 36.07 -17.21 -7.05
CA LEU A 841 36.50 -15.92 -6.53
C LEU A 841 35.64 -15.50 -5.32
N TYR A 842 36.24 -15.52 -4.13
CA TYR A 842 35.63 -14.97 -2.91
C TYR A 842 35.93 -13.48 -2.75
N ALA A 843 34.92 -12.70 -2.35
CA ALA A 843 35.04 -11.28 -2.05
C ALA A 843 34.54 -10.97 -0.62
N LEU A 844 35.39 -10.35 0.21
CA LEU A 844 35.05 -10.00 1.59
C LEU A 844 34.94 -8.49 1.80
N THR A 845 33.88 -8.05 2.48
CA THR A 845 33.70 -6.64 2.89
C THR A 845 34.35 -6.30 4.23
N LYS A 846 34.74 -7.31 5.01
CA LYS A 846 35.56 -7.22 6.23
C LYS A 846 36.55 -8.39 6.29
N PRO A 847 37.57 -8.41 5.40
CA PRO A 847 38.65 -9.39 5.49
C PRO A 847 39.47 -9.23 6.78
N ASP A 848 40.25 -10.26 7.12
CA ASP A 848 41.34 -10.14 8.09
C ASP A 848 42.64 -9.66 7.42
N GLU A 849 43.74 -9.59 8.19
CA GLU A 849 45.05 -9.17 7.66
C GLU A 849 45.74 -10.24 6.79
N ASN A 850 45.27 -11.49 6.80
CA ASN A 850 45.86 -12.62 6.07
C ASN A 850 45.14 -12.94 4.75
N TRP A 851 43.97 -12.34 4.52
CA TRP A 851 43.10 -12.60 3.38
C TRP A 851 43.78 -12.38 2.02
N LYS A 852 43.71 -13.38 1.15
CA LYS A 852 44.34 -13.38 -0.19
C LYS A 852 43.32 -13.32 -1.34
N GLY A 853 42.03 -13.32 -1.02
CA GLY A 853 40.96 -13.17 -1.99
C GLY A 853 40.68 -11.70 -2.31
N LEU A 854 39.51 -11.43 -2.88
CA LEU A 854 39.10 -10.08 -3.25
C LEU A 854 38.61 -9.31 -2.00
N THR A 855 38.85 -8.01 -1.97
CA THR A 855 38.37 -7.12 -0.90
C THR A 855 37.35 -6.14 -1.46
N GLY A 856 36.20 -6.02 -0.80
CA GLY A 856 35.08 -5.19 -1.22
C GLY A 856 33.77 -5.97 -1.37
N ARG A 857 32.76 -5.33 -1.96
CA ARG A 857 31.51 -5.99 -2.39
C ARG A 857 31.66 -6.53 -3.80
N VAL A 858 30.90 -7.56 -4.16
CA VAL A 858 30.62 -7.84 -5.57
C VAL A 858 29.88 -6.63 -6.15
N GLY A 859 30.56 -5.90 -7.03
CA GLY A 859 30.17 -4.58 -7.53
C GLY A 859 30.83 -4.26 -8.86
N LYS A 860 30.62 -3.05 -9.38
CA LYS A 860 30.84 -2.71 -10.80
C LYS A 860 32.22 -3.11 -11.32
N GLU A 861 33.28 -2.62 -10.67
CA GLU A 861 34.67 -2.90 -11.05
C GLU A 861 35.00 -4.41 -11.11
N LEU A 862 34.41 -5.21 -10.21
CA LEU A 862 34.63 -6.65 -10.19
C LEU A 862 33.84 -7.37 -11.29
N LEU A 863 32.59 -6.95 -11.53
CA LEU A 863 31.76 -7.54 -12.59
C LEU A 863 32.32 -7.19 -13.97
N GLU A 864 32.70 -5.93 -14.21
CA GLU A 864 33.33 -5.50 -15.46
C GLU A 864 34.65 -6.23 -15.74
N LYS A 865 35.44 -6.51 -14.69
CA LYS A 865 36.71 -7.23 -14.79
C LYS A 865 36.55 -8.74 -15.01
N GLU A 866 35.64 -9.40 -14.28
CA GLU A 866 35.61 -10.86 -14.20
C GLU A 866 34.44 -11.50 -14.98
N VAL A 867 33.29 -10.82 -15.06
CA VAL A 867 32.12 -11.31 -15.82
C VAL A 867 32.20 -10.88 -17.28
N GLY A 868 32.54 -9.60 -17.52
CA GLY A 868 32.58 -8.99 -18.84
C GLY A 868 31.21 -8.57 -19.36
N LYS A 869 31.19 -7.92 -20.54
CA LYS A 869 29.96 -7.66 -21.28
C LYS A 869 29.38 -8.97 -21.81
N CYS A 870 28.06 -9.01 -22.04
CA CYS A 870 27.46 -10.15 -22.70
C CYS A 870 27.92 -10.20 -24.17
N GLU A 871 28.70 -11.22 -24.54
CA GLU A 871 29.06 -11.54 -25.93
C GLU A 871 28.24 -12.73 -26.47
N SER A 872 27.33 -13.26 -25.64
CA SER A 872 26.50 -14.42 -25.92
C SER A 872 25.60 -14.22 -27.15
N LYS A 873 25.43 -15.31 -27.89
CA LYS A 873 24.46 -15.45 -28.98
C LYS A 873 23.49 -16.55 -28.60
N ASP A 874 22.22 -16.37 -28.94
CA ASP A 874 21.16 -17.38 -28.80
C ASP A 874 21.02 -18.01 -27.39
N GLY A 875 21.49 -17.29 -26.35
CA GLY A 875 21.37 -17.69 -24.94
C GLY A 875 22.46 -18.64 -24.42
N GLU A 876 23.59 -18.76 -25.12
CA GLU A 876 24.71 -19.66 -24.76
C GLU A 876 25.42 -19.33 -23.42
N GLU A 877 25.07 -18.25 -22.74
CA GLU A 877 25.52 -17.93 -21.38
C GLU A 877 24.32 -17.74 -20.46
N LEU A 878 24.46 -18.06 -19.17
CA LEU A 878 23.42 -17.81 -18.15
C LEU A 878 24.05 -17.38 -16.83
N VAL A 879 23.53 -16.31 -16.25
CA VAL A 879 23.91 -15.84 -14.91
C VAL A 879 22.96 -16.45 -13.89
N LEU A 880 23.50 -17.10 -12.87
CA LEU A 880 22.75 -17.62 -11.73
C LEU A 880 22.98 -16.72 -10.52
N ILE A 881 21.93 -16.18 -9.92
CA ILE A 881 22.01 -15.19 -8.85
C ILE A 881 21.16 -15.63 -7.65
N CYS A 882 21.73 -15.66 -6.45
CA CYS A 882 20.97 -15.90 -5.22
C CYS A 882 21.69 -15.30 -3.99
N GLY A 883 20.97 -14.62 -3.10
CA GLY A 883 21.52 -14.17 -1.84
C GLY A 883 20.63 -13.19 -1.08
N PRO A 884 21.20 -12.32 -0.24
CA PRO A 884 20.45 -11.21 0.33
C PRO A 884 19.98 -10.29 -0.81
N GLU A 885 18.71 -9.90 -0.79
CA GLU A 885 18.05 -9.00 -1.75
C GLU A 885 18.88 -7.74 -2.13
N ALA A 886 19.71 -7.25 -1.20
CA ALA A 886 20.64 -6.15 -1.43
C ALA A 886 21.75 -6.46 -2.46
N LEU A 887 22.26 -7.70 -2.50
CA LEU A 887 23.19 -8.22 -3.52
C LEU A 887 22.44 -8.35 -4.84
N GLU A 888 21.34 -9.10 -4.87
CA GLU A 888 20.62 -9.47 -6.10
C GLU A 888 20.22 -8.24 -6.91
N LYS A 889 19.57 -7.27 -6.26
CA LYS A 889 19.18 -5.99 -6.89
C LYS A 889 20.39 -5.13 -7.29
N SER A 890 21.58 -5.34 -6.71
CA SER A 890 22.80 -4.65 -7.11
C SER A 890 23.46 -5.32 -8.32
N VAL A 891 23.53 -6.65 -8.33
CA VAL A 891 24.12 -7.46 -9.41
C VAL A 891 23.27 -7.36 -10.67
N HIS A 892 21.94 -7.49 -10.55
CA HIS A 892 20.98 -7.33 -11.65
C HIS A 892 21.20 -6.02 -12.42
N ARG A 893 21.17 -4.88 -11.71
CA ARG A 893 21.40 -3.55 -12.31
C ARG A 893 22.74 -3.48 -13.04
N LEU A 894 23.81 -3.94 -12.41
CA LEU A 894 25.17 -3.82 -12.95
C LEU A 894 25.38 -4.71 -14.18
N LEU A 895 24.78 -5.90 -14.23
CA LEU A 895 24.83 -6.76 -15.42
C LEU A 895 24.00 -6.20 -16.57
N ASN A 896 22.84 -5.60 -16.29
CA ASN A 896 22.05 -4.91 -17.32
C ASN A 896 22.80 -3.66 -17.85
N GLU A 897 23.51 -2.90 -17.00
CA GLU A 897 24.45 -1.85 -17.44
C GLU A 897 25.60 -2.38 -18.33
N MET A 898 25.99 -3.64 -18.15
CA MET A 898 27.02 -4.34 -18.93
C MET A 898 26.46 -5.04 -20.18
N GLY A 899 25.15 -4.94 -20.46
CA GLY A 899 24.50 -5.46 -21.66
C GLY A 899 23.98 -6.90 -21.57
N TRP A 900 23.90 -7.48 -20.37
CA TRP A 900 23.16 -8.73 -20.15
C TRP A 900 21.65 -8.46 -20.15
N SER A 901 20.83 -9.40 -20.65
CA SER A 901 19.36 -9.24 -20.66
C SER A 901 18.69 -9.99 -19.51
N ASP A 902 17.48 -9.60 -19.12
CA ASP A 902 16.69 -10.32 -18.11
C ASP A 902 16.36 -11.78 -18.51
N GLN A 903 16.54 -12.17 -19.78
CA GLN A 903 16.42 -13.57 -20.21
C GLN A 903 17.69 -14.39 -19.90
N ASP A 904 18.82 -13.73 -19.65
CA ASP A 904 20.12 -14.33 -19.34
C ASP A 904 20.41 -14.34 -17.84
N LEU A 905 19.50 -13.81 -17.02
CA LEU A 905 19.62 -13.75 -15.56
C LEU A 905 18.57 -14.65 -14.90
N LEU A 906 19.02 -15.65 -14.15
CA LEU A 906 18.16 -16.52 -13.35
C LEU A 906 18.35 -16.21 -11.86
N PHE A 907 17.25 -15.98 -11.15
CA PHE A 907 17.21 -15.80 -9.70
C PHE A 907 16.56 -17.02 -9.04
N PHE A 908 17.11 -17.43 -7.89
CA PHE A 908 16.65 -18.57 -7.08
C PHE A 908 15.98 -18.10 -5.78
#